data_AF-A0A1Y2FCH1-F1
#
_entry.id   AF-A0A1Y2FCH1-F1
#
_cell.length_a   1.000
_cell.length_b   1.000
_cell.length_c   1.000
_cell.angle_alpha   90.00
_cell.angle_beta   90.00
_cell.angle_gamma   90.00
#
_symmetry.space_group_name_H-M   'P 1'
#
loop_
_entity.id
_entity.type
_entity.pdbx_description
1 polymer ?
#
loop_
_entity_poly.entity_id
_entity_poly.type
_entity_poly.pdbx_seq_one_letter_code
_entity_poly.pdbx_strand_id
1 'polypeptide(L)'
;MVNLDIKPLNNLSNLSALALNIQDNQSNIENLSLKNLKNLKKLHLYSIDFVQSNIDEIGNLSKLEDLWLNGSNLNKVNLDPLKKLTKLSELKILGTNYEEYNITKNQLPIYSLTSLKSLTLSYGAIDTLPKEIGNLVNLKYLDLNLNDITEIPEEIGNLKKLEYLNLESNYFTELPNTIGNLENLKQFELNWTPLKKIPDSFGNLKKLEYLDLKQNKIENIPKVLGYLKNLEYLNLGWNKIDDELPESLSSLTKLKYFEIRGNVNIKGKTLTNDSLETCNYLNVKETHYSLCVAKDMECFKNGFGSVSQLQPCHSSSTTTPNKTPTKTSTESSTKTTTSVSTNGRCGKGIGSCPSDHCCSKYGYCGHSSAHCGAGCQSEFGICNSSTTTTPNKTPTKTTNGSTTKTTTSISTNGRCGKGIGSCPSDHCCSKYGYCGHSSAHCGAGCQSEFGICNSSTTTTPNKTPTKTTNGSTTKTTTSISTNGRCGKGVGSCEPGKCCSKYGYCGTSANYCGTGCQSEFGICNSSTTTTPNKTPTKTTNGSTTKTTTSISTNGRCGEGVGSCEPGKCCSKYGYCGTSANYCGNGCQSEFGTCYANDSSSITSSKKTTITKKSSTKATTTTKKSQSTTSHDGKCGEGIGSCKSGQCCSKYGYCGTTSGYCGSGCQSEFGRCN
;
A
#
# COMPACT_ATOMS: atom_id res chain seq x y z
N MET A 1 17.92 40.07 11.12
CA MET A 1 18.02 40.76 9.80
C MET A 1 19.43 41.29 9.57
N VAL A 2 20.38 40.39 9.30
CA VAL A 2 21.61 40.80 8.62
C VAL A 2 21.30 40.80 7.12
N ASN A 3 21.01 41.98 6.55
CA ASN A 3 20.91 42.10 5.10
C ASN A 3 22.31 41.90 4.51
N LEU A 4 22.58 40.69 4.00
CA LEU A 4 23.80 40.43 3.25
C LEU A 4 23.70 41.16 1.91
N ASP A 5 24.19 42.41 1.84
CA ASP A 5 24.13 43.18 0.61
C ASP A 5 25.13 42.62 -0.42
N ILE A 6 24.64 41.70 -1.25
CA ILE A 6 25.42 41.10 -2.33
C ILE A 6 25.56 41.98 -3.58
N LYS A 7 25.07 43.24 -3.57
CA LYS A 7 25.26 44.16 -4.71
C LYS A 7 26.72 44.29 -5.17
N PRO A 8 27.76 44.23 -4.32
CA PRO A 8 29.15 44.23 -4.80
C PRO A 8 29.48 43.07 -5.75
N LEU A 9 28.82 41.90 -5.60
CA LEU A 9 29.00 40.75 -6.50
C LEU A 9 28.45 41.03 -7.90
N ASN A 10 27.48 41.95 -8.07
CA ASN A 10 26.93 42.30 -9.38
C ASN A 10 27.93 42.99 -10.33
N ASN A 11 29.10 43.39 -9.83
CA ASN A 11 30.21 43.88 -10.65
C ASN A 11 31.12 42.76 -11.17
N LEU A 12 31.01 41.53 -10.65
CA LEU A 12 31.80 40.37 -11.04
C LEU A 12 31.18 39.65 -12.26
N SER A 13 31.05 40.37 -13.37
CA SER A 13 30.40 39.86 -14.60
C SER A 13 31.06 38.61 -15.19
N ASN A 14 32.34 38.35 -14.88
CA ASN A 14 33.10 37.16 -15.29
C ASN A 14 32.98 35.97 -14.33
N LEU A 15 32.22 36.07 -13.23
CA LEU A 15 32.09 35.02 -12.23
C LEU A 15 31.42 33.77 -12.83
N SER A 16 32.11 32.63 -12.74
CA SER A 16 31.66 31.34 -13.30
C SER A 16 31.07 30.40 -12.24
N ALA A 17 31.41 30.58 -10.97
CA ALA A 17 30.88 29.82 -9.84
C ALA A 17 30.63 30.72 -8.63
N LEU A 18 29.52 30.52 -7.94
CA LEU A 18 29.15 31.22 -6.71
C LEU A 18 28.57 30.21 -5.72
N ALA A 19 29.13 30.16 -4.51
CA ALA A 19 28.59 29.42 -3.39
C ALA A 19 28.35 30.38 -2.23
N LEU A 20 27.13 30.42 -1.70
CA LEU A 20 26.73 31.23 -0.55
C LEU A 20 26.11 30.32 0.51
N ASN A 21 26.70 30.30 1.70
CA ASN A 21 26.18 29.59 2.86
C ASN A 21 25.90 30.61 3.96
N ILE A 22 24.63 30.84 4.29
CA ILE A 22 24.22 31.83 5.28
C ILE A 22 23.78 31.08 6.54
N GLN A 23 24.70 30.94 7.51
CA GLN A 23 24.48 30.15 8.72
C GLN A 23 23.46 30.76 9.71
N ASP A 24 22.89 31.93 9.41
CA ASP A 24 21.99 32.65 10.30
C ASP A 24 20.52 32.43 9.92
N ASN A 25 19.87 31.49 10.63
CA ASN A 25 18.47 31.09 10.45
C ASN A 25 17.42 32.21 10.67
N GLN A 26 17.85 33.47 10.91
CA GLN A 26 16.99 34.66 11.04
C GLN A 26 17.27 35.73 9.96
N SER A 27 18.01 35.39 8.91
CA SER A 27 18.41 36.31 7.84
C SER A 27 17.68 36.03 6.53
N ASN A 28 16.45 36.55 6.40
CA ASN A 28 15.71 36.59 5.14
C ASN A 28 16.54 37.33 4.07
N ILE A 29 16.91 36.66 2.98
CA ILE A 29 17.61 37.32 1.85
C ILE A 29 16.62 37.86 0.83
N GLU A 30 15.77 38.79 1.26
CA GLU A 30 14.79 39.46 0.38
C GLU A 30 15.47 40.18 -0.80
N ASN A 31 16.78 40.46 -0.71
CA ASN A 31 17.57 41.22 -1.67
C ASN A 31 18.69 40.44 -2.37
N LEU A 32 18.59 39.11 -2.52
CA LEU A 32 19.51 38.34 -3.37
C LEU A 32 19.24 38.66 -4.86
N SER A 33 19.96 39.63 -5.42
CA SER A 33 19.89 39.94 -6.85
C SER A 33 21.11 39.44 -7.63
N LEU A 34 20.86 38.60 -8.63
CA LEU A 34 21.83 37.88 -9.45
C LEU A 34 21.84 38.34 -10.92
N LYS A 35 21.03 39.35 -11.29
CA LYS A 35 20.76 39.78 -12.69
C LYS A 35 22.00 40.02 -13.56
N ASN A 36 23.12 40.41 -12.96
CA ASN A 36 24.36 40.70 -13.69
C ASN A 36 25.29 39.49 -13.84
N LEU A 37 25.07 38.41 -13.09
CA LEU A 37 25.92 37.20 -13.09
C LEU A 37 25.62 36.24 -14.26
N LYS A 38 25.41 36.78 -15.47
CA LYS A 38 24.97 36.03 -16.67
C LYS A 38 25.98 34.99 -17.18
N ASN A 39 27.20 34.98 -16.65
CA ASN A 39 28.25 34.01 -16.98
C ASN A 39 28.33 32.82 -16.01
N LEU A 40 27.48 32.80 -14.98
CA LEU A 40 27.50 31.79 -13.95
C LEU A 40 27.13 30.40 -14.50
N LYS A 41 27.98 29.41 -14.21
CA LYS A 41 27.80 27.98 -14.49
C LYS A 41 27.41 27.19 -13.24
N LYS A 42 27.90 27.59 -12.07
CA LYS A 42 27.61 26.94 -10.79
C LYS A 42 27.01 27.93 -9.80
N LEU A 43 25.87 27.59 -9.21
CA LEU A 43 25.21 28.38 -8.17
C LEU A 43 24.78 27.47 -7.02
N HIS A 44 25.44 27.61 -5.88
CA HIS A 44 25.10 26.86 -4.66
C HIS A 44 24.64 27.82 -3.58
N LEU A 45 23.41 27.64 -3.12
CA LEU A 45 22.73 28.51 -2.17
C LEU A 45 22.25 27.68 -0.99
N TYR A 46 22.85 27.89 0.19
CA TYR A 46 22.57 27.12 1.41
C TYR A 46 22.00 28.00 2.52
N SER A 47 21.02 27.46 3.22
CA SER A 47 20.33 28.11 4.34
C SER A 47 19.72 29.47 3.97
N ILE A 48 19.09 29.54 2.79
CA ILE A 48 18.48 30.76 2.26
C ILE A 48 16.96 30.72 2.41
N ASP A 49 16.38 31.80 2.92
CA ASP A 49 14.94 32.06 2.72
C ASP A 49 14.71 32.55 1.29
N PHE A 50 14.04 31.72 0.48
CA PHE A 50 13.75 32.02 -0.92
C PHE A 50 12.39 32.69 -1.08
N VAL A 51 12.41 33.89 -1.67
CA VAL A 51 11.21 34.55 -2.22
C VAL A 51 11.13 34.35 -3.73
N GLN A 52 9.94 34.53 -4.32
CA GLN A 52 9.69 34.23 -5.75
C GLN A 52 10.67 34.96 -6.69
N SER A 53 11.01 36.22 -6.38
CA SER A 53 11.96 37.02 -7.17
C SER A 53 13.35 36.39 -7.27
N ASN A 54 13.82 35.67 -6.24
CA ASN A 54 15.11 34.97 -6.33
C ASN A 54 15.02 33.84 -7.37
N ILE A 55 13.95 33.05 -7.36
CA ILE A 55 13.73 31.94 -8.31
C ILE A 55 13.56 32.46 -9.74
N ASP A 56 12.82 33.56 -9.92
CA ASP A 56 12.65 34.22 -11.22
C ASP A 56 13.99 34.70 -11.80
N GLU A 57 14.87 35.27 -10.96
CA GLU A 57 16.22 35.69 -11.36
C GLU A 57 17.12 34.50 -11.70
N ILE A 58 17.13 33.46 -10.85
CA ILE A 58 17.87 32.21 -11.09
C ILE A 58 17.46 31.57 -12.42
N GLY A 59 16.16 31.54 -12.72
CA GLY A 59 15.63 31.03 -13.99
C GLY A 59 16.11 31.78 -15.24
N ASN A 60 16.69 32.97 -15.11
CA ASN A 60 17.26 33.72 -16.23
C ASN A 60 18.78 33.47 -16.42
N LEU A 61 19.43 32.70 -15.53
CA LEU A 61 20.85 32.35 -15.59
C LEU A 61 21.10 31.16 -16.55
N SER A 62 20.81 31.35 -17.84
CA SER A 62 20.79 30.32 -18.89
C SER A 62 22.11 29.58 -19.18
N LYS A 63 23.21 29.91 -18.48
CA LYS A 63 24.50 29.20 -18.53
C LYS A 63 24.72 28.23 -17.36
N LEU A 64 23.80 28.15 -16.40
CA LEU A 64 23.90 27.21 -15.29
C LEU A 64 23.96 25.75 -15.76
N GLU A 65 24.95 25.05 -15.23
CA GLU A 65 25.24 23.62 -15.42
C GLU A 65 25.06 22.84 -14.11
N ASP A 66 25.03 23.54 -12.96
CA ASP A 66 25.05 23.02 -11.60
C ASP A 66 24.33 24.02 -10.67
N LEU A 67 23.19 23.62 -10.07
CA LEU A 67 22.34 24.47 -9.23
C LEU A 67 21.92 23.74 -7.96
N TRP A 68 22.34 24.24 -6.79
CA TRP A 68 21.93 23.69 -5.49
C TRP A 68 21.15 24.77 -4.72
N LEU A 69 19.93 24.42 -4.31
CA LEU A 69 19.02 25.25 -3.53
C LEU A 69 18.71 24.51 -2.22
N ASN A 70 19.16 25.06 -1.10
CA ASN A 70 18.87 24.55 0.23
C ASN A 70 18.31 25.71 1.06
N GLY A 71 17.06 25.56 1.53
CA GLY A 71 16.35 26.68 2.15
C GLY A 71 14.95 26.36 2.69
N SER A 72 14.54 27.14 3.68
CA SER A 72 13.37 26.88 4.54
C SER A 72 12.01 27.14 3.92
N ASN A 73 11.96 27.98 2.89
CA ASN A 73 10.72 28.42 2.24
C ASN A 73 10.65 28.05 0.74
N LEU A 74 11.46 27.09 0.28
CA LEU A 74 11.37 26.52 -1.08
C LEU A 74 9.97 25.93 -1.38
N ASN A 75 9.20 25.62 -0.34
CA ASN A 75 7.81 25.18 -0.42
C ASN A 75 6.79 26.29 -0.77
N LYS A 76 7.15 27.55 -0.57
CA LYS A 76 6.27 28.72 -0.73
C LYS A 76 6.46 29.44 -2.07
N VAL A 77 7.39 28.98 -2.92
CA VAL A 77 7.72 29.58 -4.21
C VAL A 77 7.36 28.67 -5.39
N ASN A 78 7.07 29.27 -6.54
CA ASN A 78 6.93 28.55 -7.80
C ASN A 78 8.30 28.36 -8.46
N LEU A 79 8.68 27.10 -8.68
CA LEU A 79 9.94 26.68 -9.29
C LEU A 79 9.89 26.64 -10.84
N ASP A 80 8.75 26.98 -11.47
CA ASP A 80 8.59 27.05 -12.94
C ASP A 80 9.68 27.83 -13.69
N PRO A 81 10.24 28.95 -13.17
CA PRO A 81 11.33 29.65 -13.84
C PRO A 81 12.55 28.75 -14.12
N LEU A 82 12.78 27.71 -13.32
CA LEU A 82 13.91 26.79 -13.49
C LEU A 82 13.81 25.92 -14.76
N LYS A 83 12.61 25.79 -15.38
CA LYS A 83 12.43 25.11 -16.70
C LYS A 83 13.35 25.66 -17.78
N LYS A 84 13.70 26.94 -17.70
CA LYS A 84 14.54 27.66 -18.68
C LYS A 84 16.00 27.21 -18.65
N LEU A 85 16.44 26.56 -17.57
CA LEU A 85 17.83 26.20 -17.32
C LEU A 85 18.22 24.88 -18.01
N THR A 86 17.98 24.80 -19.32
CA THR A 86 18.14 23.60 -20.15
C THR A 86 19.57 23.05 -20.24
N LYS A 87 20.55 23.74 -19.66
CA LYS A 87 21.95 23.27 -19.54
C LYS A 87 22.29 22.60 -18.20
N LEU A 88 21.37 22.57 -17.23
CA LEU A 88 21.60 21.93 -15.95
C LEU A 88 21.93 20.44 -16.13
N SER A 89 23.11 20.07 -15.63
CA SER A 89 23.57 18.69 -15.51
C SER A 89 23.41 18.18 -14.08
N GLU A 90 23.36 19.09 -13.10
CA GLU A 90 23.14 18.79 -11.69
C GLU A 90 22.14 19.78 -11.08
N LEU A 91 21.10 19.26 -10.44
CA LEU A 91 20.12 20.04 -9.68
C LEU A 91 19.91 19.39 -8.32
N LYS A 92 20.10 20.16 -7.24
CA LYS A 92 19.76 19.74 -5.89
C LYS A 92 18.78 20.72 -5.26
N ILE A 93 17.67 20.21 -4.74
CA ILE A 93 16.68 20.98 -3.98
C ILE A 93 16.50 20.27 -2.65
N LEU A 94 16.87 20.94 -1.57
CA LEU A 94 16.81 20.43 -0.20
C LEU A 94 15.90 21.34 0.63
N GLY A 95 14.77 20.82 1.10
CA GLY A 95 14.00 21.45 2.15
C GLY A 95 14.73 21.36 3.49
N THR A 96 14.44 22.25 4.43
CA THR A 96 15.06 22.25 5.77
C THR A 96 14.07 22.04 6.93
N ASN A 97 12.76 22.08 6.68
CA ASN A 97 11.75 22.16 7.72
C ASN A 97 10.73 21.00 7.63
N TYR A 98 10.64 20.20 8.71
CA TYR A 98 9.69 19.09 8.87
C TYR A 98 8.28 19.54 9.33
N GLU A 99 8.11 20.83 9.62
CA GLU A 99 7.03 21.37 10.47
C GLU A 99 5.93 22.15 9.72
N GLU A 100 6.02 22.35 8.39
CA GLU A 100 5.00 23.10 7.66
C GLU A 100 4.54 22.39 6.37
N TYR A 101 3.63 21.43 6.57
CA TYR A 101 2.90 20.69 5.53
C TYR A 101 2.07 21.61 4.64
N ASN A 102 2.68 22.14 3.58
CA ASN A 102 2.09 22.37 2.27
C ASN A 102 3.18 22.87 1.33
N ILE A 103 3.93 21.96 0.72
CA ILE A 103 4.37 22.24 -0.65
C ILE A 103 3.09 22.29 -1.48
N THR A 104 2.71 23.52 -1.88
CA THR A 104 1.68 23.72 -2.90
C THR A 104 2.00 22.77 -4.04
N LYS A 105 1.00 22.02 -4.52
CA LYS A 105 1.13 20.83 -5.41
C LYS A 105 1.69 21.15 -6.81
N ASN A 106 2.86 21.75 -6.82
CA ASN A 106 3.65 22.18 -7.95
C ASN A 106 4.29 20.91 -8.49
N GLN A 107 3.80 20.46 -9.65
CA GLN A 107 4.54 19.49 -10.46
C GLN A 107 5.94 20.04 -10.63
N LEU A 108 6.93 19.43 -9.95
CA LEU A 108 8.29 19.92 -9.98
C LEU A 108 8.71 20.04 -11.44
N PRO A 109 8.98 21.25 -11.94
CA PRO A 109 8.90 21.51 -13.37
C PRO A 109 10.16 21.04 -14.13
N ILE A 110 11.01 20.31 -13.42
CA ILE A 110 12.33 19.81 -13.76
C ILE A 110 12.32 18.68 -14.79
N TYR A 111 11.18 18.01 -15.00
CA TYR A 111 11.09 16.86 -15.92
C TYR A 111 11.30 17.22 -17.39
N SER A 112 11.34 18.52 -17.72
CA SER A 112 11.77 19.04 -19.03
C SER A 112 13.29 19.20 -19.16
N LEU A 113 14.05 19.13 -18.06
CA LEU A 113 15.50 19.32 -18.02
C LEU A 113 16.23 18.02 -18.39
N THR A 114 16.01 17.53 -19.61
CA THR A 114 16.51 16.24 -20.12
C THR A 114 18.03 16.12 -20.17
N SER A 115 18.77 17.21 -19.96
CA SER A 115 20.23 17.27 -19.81
C SER A 115 20.75 16.86 -18.43
N LEU A 116 19.88 16.75 -17.41
CA LEU A 116 20.24 16.34 -16.05
C LEU A 116 20.92 14.97 -16.02
N LYS A 117 21.98 14.90 -15.22
CA LYS A 117 22.74 13.69 -14.88
C LYS A 117 22.65 13.36 -13.38
N SER A 118 22.44 14.39 -12.55
CA SER A 118 22.23 14.26 -11.11
C SER A 118 21.02 15.08 -10.69
N LEU A 119 20.11 14.46 -9.95
CA LEU A 119 18.93 15.10 -9.37
C LEU A 119 18.78 14.67 -7.90
N THR A 120 18.79 15.63 -6.99
CA THR A 120 18.41 15.43 -5.58
C THR A 120 17.19 16.28 -5.25
N LEU A 121 16.16 15.66 -4.69
CA LEU A 121 14.97 16.30 -4.15
C LEU A 121 14.68 15.70 -2.78
N SER A 122 15.15 16.34 -1.70
CA SER A 122 15.01 15.80 -0.34
C SER A 122 14.26 16.78 0.56
N TYR A 123 13.53 16.25 1.56
CA TYR A 123 12.67 17.06 2.46
C TYR A 123 11.66 17.93 1.68
N GLY A 124 11.16 17.40 0.57
CA GLY A 124 10.34 18.12 -0.41
C GLY A 124 8.84 17.79 -0.36
N ALA A 125 8.35 17.08 0.66
CA ALA A 125 6.94 16.71 0.85
C ALA A 125 6.25 16.19 -0.43
N ILE A 126 7.00 15.50 -1.30
CA ILE A 126 6.53 15.05 -2.60
C ILE A 126 5.64 13.83 -2.39
N ASP A 127 4.32 13.97 -2.53
CA ASP A 127 3.35 12.88 -2.33
C ASP A 127 3.29 11.88 -3.50
N THR A 128 3.61 12.38 -4.71
CA THR A 128 3.40 11.71 -5.99
C THR A 128 4.54 12.02 -6.97
N LEU A 129 5.15 10.98 -7.53
CA LEU A 129 6.16 11.11 -8.59
C LEU A 129 5.47 10.93 -9.96
N PRO A 130 5.45 11.95 -10.83
CA PRO A 130 4.75 11.86 -12.10
C PRO A 130 5.56 11.06 -13.14
N LYS A 131 4.88 10.42 -14.08
CA LYS A 131 5.48 9.62 -15.17
C LYS A 131 6.57 10.34 -15.96
N GLU A 132 6.50 11.66 -16.04
CA GLU A 132 7.48 12.50 -16.72
C GLU A 132 8.89 12.39 -16.11
N ILE A 133 9.07 11.79 -14.91
CA ILE A 133 10.40 11.39 -14.41
C ILE A 133 11.18 10.55 -15.44
N GLY A 134 10.49 9.68 -16.20
CA GLY A 134 11.10 8.85 -17.23
C GLY A 134 11.67 9.62 -18.43
N ASN A 135 11.38 10.91 -18.58
CA ASN A 135 11.98 11.77 -19.61
C ASN A 135 13.44 12.12 -19.31
N LEU A 136 13.89 11.99 -18.05
CA LEU A 136 15.23 12.35 -17.60
C LEU A 136 16.27 11.25 -17.92
N VAL A 137 16.24 10.74 -19.16
CA VAL A 137 17.01 9.58 -19.67
C VAL A 137 18.55 9.70 -19.57
N ASN A 138 19.06 10.86 -19.17
CA ASN A 138 20.49 11.11 -18.94
C ASN A 138 20.91 10.99 -17.46
N LEU A 139 19.97 10.81 -16.52
CA LEU A 139 20.26 10.64 -15.10
C LEU A 139 21.15 9.42 -14.85
N LYS A 140 22.14 9.66 -13.99
CA LYS A 140 23.05 8.69 -13.36
C LYS A 140 22.83 8.61 -11.85
N TYR A 141 22.43 9.73 -11.23
CA TYR A 141 22.16 9.84 -9.81
C TYR A 141 20.75 10.42 -9.61
N LEU A 142 19.88 9.70 -8.90
CA LEU A 142 18.55 10.15 -8.51
C LEU A 142 18.36 9.90 -7.01
N ASP A 143 18.07 10.95 -6.28
CA ASP A 143 17.90 10.92 -4.84
C ASP A 143 16.60 11.65 -4.49
N LEU A 144 15.65 10.89 -3.96
CA LEU A 144 14.30 11.32 -3.59
C LEU A 144 14.03 10.99 -2.11
N ASN A 145 15.06 10.89 -1.28
CA ASN A 145 14.89 10.50 0.12
C ASN A 145 14.09 11.53 0.93
N LEU A 146 13.48 11.08 2.02
CA LEU A 146 12.81 11.95 3.00
C LEU A 146 11.71 12.80 2.36
N ASN A 147 10.80 12.14 1.63
CA ASN A 147 9.61 12.72 1.01
C ASN A 147 8.35 11.92 1.41
N ASP A 148 7.20 12.36 0.92
CA ASP A 148 5.91 11.72 1.19
C ASP A 148 5.51 10.70 0.10
N ILE A 149 6.44 10.19 -0.72
CA ILE A 149 6.10 9.50 -1.98
C ILE A 149 5.34 8.21 -1.70
N THR A 150 4.12 8.12 -2.22
CA THR A 150 3.19 6.99 -2.01
C THR A 150 3.21 5.93 -3.12
N GLU A 151 3.71 6.28 -4.32
CA GLU A 151 3.78 5.39 -5.48
C GLU A 151 4.97 5.75 -6.38
N ILE A 152 5.62 4.73 -6.96
CA ILE A 152 6.69 4.89 -7.95
C ILE A 152 6.14 4.50 -9.34
N PRO A 153 6.11 5.43 -10.32
CA PRO A 153 5.54 5.17 -11.65
C PRO A 153 6.38 4.18 -12.46
N GLU A 154 5.75 3.43 -13.37
CA GLU A 154 6.45 2.45 -14.22
C GLU A 154 7.55 3.08 -15.07
N GLU A 155 7.39 4.34 -15.46
CA GLU A 155 8.34 5.11 -16.26
C GLU A 155 9.69 5.36 -15.56
N ILE A 156 9.84 5.05 -14.26
CA ILE A 156 11.16 5.01 -13.60
C ILE A 156 12.13 4.08 -14.35
N GLY A 157 11.61 2.98 -14.94
CA GLY A 157 12.40 2.02 -15.72
C GLY A 157 12.96 2.55 -17.03
N ASN A 158 12.59 3.78 -17.44
CA ASN A 158 13.17 4.46 -18.62
C ASN A 158 14.55 5.08 -18.32
N LEU A 159 14.93 5.22 -17.04
CA LEU A 159 16.21 5.79 -16.61
C LEU A 159 17.38 4.81 -16.78
N LYS A 160 17.58 4.31 -18.01
CA LYS A 160 18.55 3.25 -18.35
C LYS A 160 20.01 3.56 -18.02
N LYS A 161 20.37 4.83 -17.77
CA LYS A 161 21.72 5.26 -17.38
C LYS A 161 21.91 5.41 -15.87
N LEU A 162 20.89 5.16 -15.06
CA LEU A 162 20.93 5.35 -13.62
C LEU A 162 21.91 4.37 -12.98
N GLU A 163 22.80 4.90 -12.14
CA GLU A 163 23.83 4.16 -11.39
C GLU A 163 23.57 4.21 -9.88
N TYR A 164 22.91 5.27 -9.39
CA TYR A 164 22.50 5.46 -8.00
C TYR A 164 21.01 5.84 -7.93
N LEU A 165 20.26 5.17 -7.05
CA LEU A 165 18.87 5.48 -6.73
C LEU A 165 18.65 5.44 -5.20
N ASN A 166 18.24 6.57 -4.61
CA ASN A 166 17.80 6.63 -3.22
C ASN A 166 16.32 7.02 -3.14
N LEU A 167 15.56 6.17 -2.45
CA LEU A 167 14.14 6.33 -2.15
C LEU A 167 13.86 6.19 -0.63
N GLU A 168 14.89 6.28 0.22
CA GLU A 168 14.81 6.17 1.69
C GLU A 168 13.71 7.07 2.29
N SER A 169 13.06 6.60 3.36
CA SER A 169 12.09 7.41 4.15
C SER A 169 11.00 8.04 3.28
N ASN A 170 10.22 7.16 2.64
CA ASN A 170 9.04 7.43 1.82
C ASN A 170 7.92 6.43 2.18
N TYR A 171 6.71 6.57 1.61
CA TYR A 171 5.52 5.83 2.05
C TYR A 171 4.96 4.81 1.04
N PHE A 172 5.65 4.56 -0.08
CA PHE A 172 5.23 3.56 -1.06
C PHE A 172 5.35 2.13 -0.49
N THR A 173 4.38 1.27 -0.82
CA THR A 173 4.34 -0.11 -0.28
C THR A 173 4.78 -1.19 -1.28
N GLU A 174 4.95 -0.82 -2.56
CA GLU A 174 5.29 -1.68 -3.68
C GLU A 174 6.19 -0.92 -4.67
N LEU A 175 6.97 -1.65 -5.48
CA LEU A 175 7.79 -1.10 -6.57
C LEU A 175 7.28 -1.68 -7.90
N PRO A 176 7.25 -0.89 -8.99
CA PRO A 176 6.83 -1.38 -10.30
C PRO A 176 7.82 -2.43 -10.83
N ASN A 177 7.33 -3.41 -11.58
CA ASN A 177 8.20 -4.46 -12.18
C ASN A 177 9.28 -3.85 -13.09
N THR A 178 9.02 -2.69 -13.70
CA THR A 178 9.98 -1.95 -14.51
C THR A 178 11.19 -1.43 -13.75
N ILE A 179 11.23 -1.48 -12.41
CA ILE A 179 12.44 -1.14 -11.64
C ILE A 179 13.65 -2.01 -12.03
N GLY A 180 13.41 -3.27 -12.42
CA GLY A 180 14.43 -4.18 -12.96
C GLY A 180 14.99 -3.77 -14.33
N ASN A 181 14.46 -2.73 -14.97
CA ASN A 181 15.00 -2.17 -16.20
C ASN A 181 16.25 -1.31 -15.96
N LEU A 182 16.57 -0.96 -14.71
CA LEU A 182 17.72 -0.13 -14.33
C LEU A 182 19.04 -0.94 -14.36
N GLU A 183 19.38 -1.49 -15.53
CA GLU A 183 20.50 -2.44 -15.73
C GLU A 183 21.89 -1.87 -15.40
N ASN A 184 22.02 -0.54 -15.26
CA ASN A 184 23.25 0.13 -14.85
C ASN A 184 23.33 0.46 -13.34
N LEU A 185 22.27 0.17 -12.57
CA LEU A 185 22.18 0.53 -11.16
C LEU A 185 23.22 -0.25 -10.34
N LYS A 186 23.99 0.48 -9.53
CA LYS A 186 25.03 -0.03 -8.62
C LYS A 186 24.59 0.09 -7.16
N GLN A 187 23.94 1.19 -6.80
CA GLN A 187 23.51 1.47 -5.44
C GLN A 187 22.01 1.76 -5.41
N PHE A 188 21.28 1.03 -4.55
CA PHE A 188 19.85 1.20 -4.35
C PHE A 188 19.52 1.26 -2.85
N GLU A 189 19.06 2.42 -2.39
CA GLU A 189 18.64 2.68 -1.02
C GLU A 189 17.10 2.77 -0.96
N LEU A 190 16.51 1.91 -0.13
CA LEU A 190 15.06 1.69 0.04
C LEU A 190 14.66 1.61 1.52
N ASN A 191 15.57 1.95 2.43
CA ASN A 191 15.38 1.79 3.85
C ASN A 191 14.32 2.75 4.41
N TRP A 192 13.69 2.36 5.52
CA TRP A 192 12.58 3.10 6.16
C TRP A 192 11.34 3.34 5.28
N THR A 193 11.13 2.58 4.21
CA THR A 193 9.88 2.61 3.44
C THR A 193 8.93 1.48 3.89
N PRO A 194 7.61 1.53 3.64
CA PRO A 194 6.70 0.44 3.99
C PRO A 194 6.63 -0.67 2.93
N LEU A 195 7.71 -0.94 2.20
CA LEU A 195 7.78 -1.93 1.12
C LEU A 195 7.45 -3.35 1.62
N LYS A 196 6.49 -4.01 0.99
CA LYS A 196 6.01 -5.36 1.39
C LYS A 196 6.73 -6.51 0.70
N LYS A 197 7.26 -6.28 -0.51
CA LYS A 197 7.82 -7.32 -1.38
C LYS A 197 8.95 -6.76 -2.23
N ILE A 198 9.93 -7.63 -2.52
CA ILE A 198 10.98 -7.40 -3.50
C ILE A 198 10.49 -8.02 -4.82
N PRO A 199 10.30 -7.27 -5.92
CA PRO A 199 9.90 -7.82 -7.21
C PRO A 199 10.93 -8.80 -7.79
N ASP A 200 10.46 -9.84 -8.51
CA ASP A 200 11.35 -10.79 -9.19
C ASP A 200 12.27 -10.12 -10.22
N SER A 201 11.88 -8.96 -10.75
CA SER A 201 12.69 -8.18 -11.69
C SER A 201 13.96 -7.59 -11.07
N PHE A 202 14.12 -7.57 -9.74
CA PHE A 202 15.40 -7.27 -9.09
C PHE A 202 16.53 -8.17 -9.61
N GLY A 203 16.23 -9.41 -10.00
CA GLY A 203 17.19 -10.33 -10.61
C GLY A 203 17.87 -9.79 -11.88
N ASN A 204 17.35 -8.72 -12.51
CA ASN A 204 17.93 -8.08 -13.69
C ASN A 204 18.98 -7.00 -13.39
N LEU A 205 19.09 -6.54 -12.13
CA LEU A 205 20.02 -5.47 -11.71
C LEU A 205 21.47 -5.97 -11.60
N LYS A 206 22.03 -6.54 -12.69
CA LYS A 206 23.29 -7.30 -12.67
C LYS A 206 24.53 -6.52 -12.20
N LYS A 207 24.48 -5.19 -12.21
CA LYS A 207 25.55 -4.31 -11.73
C LYS A 207 25.36 -3.83 -10.29
N LEU A 208 24.32 -4.28 -9.59
CA LEU A 208 24.05 -3.86 -8.22
C LEU A 208 25.15 -4.37 -7.28
N GLU A 209 25.78 -3.43 -6.59
CA GLU A 209 26.88 -3.58 -5.63
C GLU A 209 26.39 -3.32 -4.20
N TYR A 210 25.41 -2.43 -4.02
CA TYR A 210 24.84 -2.04 -2.73
C TYR A 210 23.31 -2.05 -2.76
N LEU A 211 22.69 -2.77 -1.81
CA LEU A 211 21.24 -2.81 -1.61
C LEU A 211 20.87 -2.69 -0.13
N ASP A 212 20.25 -1.58 0.26
CA ASP A 212 19.69 -1.40 1.61
C ASP A 212 18.15 -1.39 1.59
N LEU A 213 17.56 -2.39 2.25
CA LEU A 213 16.13 -2.65 2.42
C LEU A 213 15.75 -2.65 3.92
N LYS A 214 16.57 -2.06 4.79
CA LYS A 214 16.37 -2.02 6.25
C LYS A 214 15.06 -1.35 6.66
N GLN A 215 14.42 -1.87 7.71
CA GLN A 215 13.24 -1.30 8.35
C GLN A 215 12.01 -1.18 7.42
N ASN A 216 11.90 -2.11 6.48
CA ASN A 216 10.75 -2.24 5.59
C ASN A 216 9.63 -3.13 6.18
N LYS A 217 8.76 -3.69 5.33
CA LYS A 217 7.69 -4.63 5.71
C LYS A 217 7.78 -5.92 4.89
N ILE A 218 8.99 -6.27 4.42
CA ILE A 218 9.23 -7.38 3.51
C ILE A 218 8.99 -8.72 4.23
N GLU A 219 8.17 -9.57 3.63
CA GLU A 219 7.76 -10.86 4.22
C GLU A 219 8.58 -12.05 3.70
N ASN A 220 9.19 -11.96 2.51
CA ASN A 220 9.91 -13.05 1.86
C ASN A 220 11.10 -12.52 1.06
N ILE A 221 12.17 -13.32 0.93
CA ILE A 221 13.35 -13.00 0.11
C ILE A 221 13.27 -13.82 -1.19
N PRO A 222 13.12 -13.19 -2.37
CA PRO A 222 13.01 -13.95 -3.61
C PRO A 222 14.38 -14.48 -4.05
N LYS A 223 14.42 -15.73 -4.54
CA LYS A 223 15.65 -16.43 -4.96
C LYS A 223 16.46 -15.66 -6.02
N VAL A 224 15.81 -14.77 -6.77
CA VAL A 224 16.43 -13.92 -7.81
C VAL A 224 17.53 -13.00 -7.28
N LEU A 225 17.55 -12.66 -5.98
CA LEU A 225 18.65 -11.87 -5.40
C LEU A 225 19.99 -12.61 -5.49
N GLY A 226 19.98 -13.95 -5.51
CA GLY A 226 21.18 -14.76 -5.76
C GLY A 226 21.78 -14.58 -7.17
N TYR A 227 21.10 -13.86 -8.07
CA TYR A 227 21.60 -13.52 -9.41
C TYR A 227 22.42 -12.22 -9.45
N LEU A 228 22.47 -11.46 -8.34
CA LEU A 228 23.17 -10.18 -8.22
C LEU A 228 24.67 -10.40 -7.97
N LYS A 229 25.39 -10.97 -8.93
CA LYS A 229 26.79 -11.43 -8.74
C LYS A 229 27.82 -10.34 -8.44
N ASN A 230 27.43 -9.06 -8.48
CA ASN A 230 28.27 -7.94 -8.06
C ASN A 230 27.96 -7.41 -6.65
N LEU A 231 26.94 -7.94 -5.96
CA LEU A 231 26.47 -7.42 -4.69
C LEU A 231 27.51 -7.62 -3.59
N GLU A 232 27.97 -6.52 -2.99
CA GLU A 232 28.93 -6.48 -1.89
C GLU A 232 28.26 -6.16 -0.54
N TYR A 233 27.14 -5.43 -0.57
CA TYR A 233 26.37 -5.04 0.62
C TYR A 233 24.88 -5.39 0.46
N LEU A 234 24.33 -6.16 1.40
CA LEU A 234 22.91 -6.48 1.49
C LEU A 234 22.38 -6.28 2.91
N ASN A 235 21.45 -5.35 3.08
CA ASN A 235 20.80 -5.08 4.35
C ASN A 235 19.29 -5.34 4.27
N LEU A 236 18.83 -6.36 4.97
CA LEU A 236 17.43 -6.81 5.11
C LEU A 236 16.93 -6.67 6.55
N GLY A 237 17.69 -6.02 7.44
CA GLY A 237 17.38 -5.92 8.86
C GLY A 237 16.02 -5.27 9.15
N TRP A 238 15.36 -5.69 10.23
CA TRP A 238 14.12 -5.14 10.77
C TRP A 238 12.93 -5.17 9.78
N ASN A 239 12.82 -6.28 9.05
CA ASN A 239 11.69 -6.57 8.16
C ASN A 239 10.68 -7.51 8.85
N LYS A 240 9.83 -8.19 8.07
CA LYS A 240 8.83 -9.16 8.54
C LYS A 240 9.09 -10.56 7.97
N ILE A 241 10.35 -10.91 7.71
CA ILE A 241 10.66 -12.12 6.95
C ILE A 241 10.31 -13.37 7.78
N ASP A 242 9.44 -14.22 7.22
CA ASP A 242 8.85 -15.42 7.85
C ASP A 242 9.04 -16.67 6.96
N ASP A 243 10.11 -16.67 6.17
CA ASP A 243 10.46 -17.72 5.20
C ASP A 243 11.85 -18.30 5.51
N GLU A 244 12.29 -19.30 4.75
CA GLU A 244 13.68 -19.77 4.77
C GLU A 244 14.62 -18.76 4.10
N LEU A 245 15.79 -18.52 4.70
CA LEU A 245 16.87 -17.74 4.08
C LEU A 245 17.34 -18.44 2.78
N PRO A 246 17.22 -17.84 1.58
CA PRO A 246 17.49 -18.56 0.34
C PRO A 246 18.97 -18.91 0.16
N GLU A 247 19.26 -20.20 -0.02
CA GLU A 247 20.60 -20.74 -0.34
C GLU A 247 21.23 -20.10 -1.60
N SER A 248 20.42 -19.55 -2.51
CA SER A 248 20.91 -18.79 -3.65
C SER A 248 21.75 -17.55 -3.26
N LEU A 249 21.56 -16.99 -2.06
CA LEU A 249 22.40 -15.91 -1.53
C LEU A 249 23.81 -16.38 -1.16
N SER A 250 24.01 -17.65 -0.79
CA SER A 250 25.36 -18.22 -0.57
C SER A 250 26.22 -18.22 -1.85
N SER A 251 25.60 -18.08 -3.03
CA SER A 251 26.30 -18.00 -4.31
C SER A 251 26.76 -16.59 -4.71
N LEU A 252 26.67 -15.61 -3.79
CA LEU A 252 27.11 -14.22 -4.02
C LEU A 252 28.56 -14.05 -3.56
N THR A 253 29.52 -14.41 -4.41
CA THR A 253 30.96 -14.49 -4.10
C THR A 253 31.67 -13.15 -3.88
N LYS A 254 30.94 -12.03 -3.91
CA LYS A 254 31.44 -10.69 -3.55
C LYS A 254 30.78 -10.11 -2.30
N LEU A 255 29.79 -10.80 -1.72
CA LEU A 255 29.02 -10.27 -0.61
C LEU A 255 29.89 -10.22 0.65
N LYS A 256 30.19 -9.01 1.12
CA LYS A 256 31.03 -8.71 2.28
C LYS A 256 30.19 -8.41 3.52
N TYR A 257 29.10 -7.66 3.34
CA TYR A 257 28.21 -7.25 4.42
C TYR A 257 26.82 -7.85 4.25
N PHE A 258 26.34 -8.55 5.30
CA PHE A 258 25.00 -9.10 5.35
C PHE A 258 24.30 -8.80 6.68
N GLU A 259 23.17 -8.12 6.63
CA GLU A 259 22.36 -7.75 7.81
C GLU A 259 20.92 -8.26 7.65
N ILE A 260 20.42 -9.01 8.63
CA ILE A 260 19.05 -9.56 8.67
C ILE A 260 18.42 -9.52 10.08
N ARG A 261 19.11 -8.91 11.07
CA ARG A 261 18.66 -8.77 12.46
C ARG A 261 17.24 -8.21 12.57
N GLY A 262 16.43 -8.74 13.48
CA GLY A 262 15.07 -8.22 13.74
C GLY A 262 14.00 -8.74 12.77
N ASN A 263 14.33 -9.76 11.96
CA ASN A 263 13.36 -10.61 11.29
C ASN A 263 13.04 -11.82 12.17
N VAL A 264 12.08 -11.70 13.07
CA VAL A 264 11.94 -12.63 14.21
C VAL A 264 11.58 -14.07 13.82
N ASN A 265 10.92 -14.26 12.67
CA ASN A 265 10.44 -15.56 12.20
C ASN A 265 11.32 -16.20 11.10
N ILE A 266 12.48 -15.62 10.78
CA ILE A 266 13.40 -16.15 9.75
C ILE A 266 13.86 -17.58 10.09
N LYS A 267 13.87 -18.46 9.08
CA LYS A 267 14.20 -19.90 9.20
C LYS A 267 15.39 -20.28 8.32
N GLY A 268 15.87 -21.51 8.51
CA GLY A 268 16.87 -22.13 7.63
C GLY A 268 18.28 -22.03 8.19
N LYS A 269 19.27 -21.91 7.30
CA LYS A 269 20.69 -21.88 7.66
C LYS A 269 21.27 -20.48 7.44
N THR A 270 22.28 -20.10 8.20
CA THR A 270 23.11 -18.93 7.86
C THR A 270 23.74 -19.10 6.48
N LEU A 271 24.07 -17.98 5.82
CA LEU A 271 24.83 -18.00 4.57
C LEU A 271 26.22 -18.62 4.76
N THR A 272 26.84 -19.02 3.64
CA THR A 272 28.12 -19.76 3.61
C THR A 272 29.13 -19.16 2.64
N ASN A 273 29.01 -17.88 2.29
CA ASN A 273 29.94 -17.22 1.38
C ASN A 273 31.28 -16.94 2.09
N ASP A 274 32.38 -17.43 1.52
CA ASP A 274 33.75 -17.14 1.99
C ASP A 274 34.11 -15.64 1.95
N SER A 275 33.37 -14.84 1.18
CA SER A 275 33.58 -13.39 1.03
C SER A 275 33.00 -12.55 2.19
N LEU A 276 32.26 -13.14 3.12
CA LEU A 276 31.53 -12.40 4.15
C LEU A 276 32.47 -11.91 5.27
N GLU A 277 32.65 -10.60 5.33
CA GLU A 277 33.47 -9.87 6.31
C GLU A 277 32.67 -9.44 7.56
N THR A 278 31.36 -9.21 7.43
CA THR A 278 30.48 -8.78 8.53
C THR A 278 29.07 -9.35 8.36
N CYS A 279 28.57 -10.02 9.41
CA CYS A 279 27.24 -10.61 9.39
C CYS A 279 26.45 -10.41 10.68
N ASN A 280 25.25 -9.85 10.53
CA ASN A 280 24.34 -9.57 11.63
C ASN A 280 23.05 -10.38 11.45
N TYR A 281 22.92 -11.48 12.18
CA TYR A 281 21.71 -12.33 12.16
C TYR A 281 20.82 -12.14 13.39
N LEU A 282 21.42 -11.90 14.57
CA LEU A 282 20.72 -11.91 15.86
C LEU A 282 20.40 -10.52 16.39
N ASN A 283 19.21 -10.38 16.97
CA ASN A 283 18.83 -9.24 17.81
C ASN A 283 19.13 -9.58 19.28
N VAL A 284 19.97 -8.78 19.93
CA VAL A 284 20.42 -8.99 21.32
C VAL A 284 19.25 -9.10 22.33
N LYS A 285 18.06 -8.61 21.95
CA LYS A 285 16.83 -8.63 22.77
C LYS A 285 15.91 -9.85 22.54
N GLU A 286 16.20 -10.72 21.58
CA GLU A 286 15.30 -11.82 21.18
C GLU A 286 16.00 -13.18 21.23
N THR A 287 15.33 -14.15 21.83
CA THR A 287 15.90 -15.47 22.16
C THR A 287 15.45 -16.62 21.26
N HIS A 288 14.62 -16.35 20.25
CA HIS A 288 13.96 -17.38 19.44
C HIS A 288 14.08 -17.09 17.94
N TYR A 289 15.27 -17.34 17.38
CA TYR A 289 15.47 -17.39 15.93
C TYR A 289 15.41 -18.86 15.46
N SER A 290 14.73 -19.12 14.35
CA SER A 290 14.68 -20.45 13.72
C SER A 290 15.80 -20.68 12.69
N LEU A 291 16.77 -19.76 12.63
CA LEU A 291 18.03 -19.93 11.94
C LEU A 291 18.98 -20.83 12.74
N CYS A 292 19.79 -21.61 12.03
CA CYS A 292 20.91 -22.35 12.59
C CYS A 292 22.22 -22.00 11.88
N VAL A 293 23.35 -22.15 12.58
CA VAL A 293 24.68 -21.87 12.01
C VAL A 293 25.09 -23.00 11.07
N ALA A 294 25.36 -22.67 9.81
CA ALA A 294 25.91 -23.60 8.83
C ALA A 294 27.32 -24.06 9.22
N LYS A 295 27.70 -25.30 8.87
CA LYS A 295 28.96 -25.94 9.31
C LYS A 295 30.22 -25.22 8.76
N ASP A 296 30.04 -24.59 7.62
CA ASP A 296 30.99 -23.91 6.75
C ASP A 296 30.87 -22.38 6.83
N MET A 297 30.18 -21.84 7.84
CA MET A 297 30.02 -20.39 8.01
C MET A 297 31.31 -19.72 8.52
N GLU A 298 31.96 -18.95 7.64
CA GLU A 298 33.24 -18.26 7.86
C GLU A 298 33.11 -16.94 8.66
N CYS A 299 31.98 -16.24 8.55
CA CYS A 299 31.83 -14.81 8.90
C CYS A 299 32.09 -14.44 10.37
N PHE A 300 32.17 -15.43 11.26
CA PHE A 300 32.35 -15.23 12.70
C PHE A 300 33.77 -15.51 13.20
N LYS A 301 34.68 -15.94 12.33
CA LYS A 301 36.09 -16.22 12.68
C LYS A 301 36.84 -14.99 13.21
N ASN A 302 36.39 -13.77 12.86
CA ASN A 302 37.03 -12.50 13.19
C ASN A 302 36.36 -11.71 14.34
N GLY A 303 35.40 -12.30 15.06
CA GLY A 303 34.79 -11.69 16.26
C GLY A 303 33.73 -10.60 16.03
N PHE A 304 33.45 -10.21 14.78
CA PHE A 304 32.40 -9.25 14.42
C PHE A 304 31.05 -9.93 14.17
N GLY A 305 30.45 -10.50 15.21
CA GLY A 305 29.09 -11.04 15.13
C GLY A 305 28.57 -11.58 16.46
N SER A 306 27.32 -11.23 16.79
CA SER A 306 26.61 -11.83 17.92
C SER A 306 26.08 -13.20 17.50
N VAL A 307 26.84 -14.28 17.76
CA VAL A 307 26.46 -15.68 17.44
C VAL A 307 26.03 -16.47 18.66
N SER A 308 26.31 -15.99 19.87
CA SER A 308 26.23 -16.73 21.14
C SER A 308 24.84 -17.30 21.51
N GLN A 309 23.81 -17.06 20.68
CA GLN A 309 22.46 -17.59 20.83
C GLN A 309 21.99 -18.49 19.65
N LEU A 310 22.71 -18.54 18.52
CA LEU A 310 22.36 -19.44 17.41
C LEU A 310 22.96 -20.84 17.66
N GLN A 311 22.14 -21.87 17.53
CA GLN A 311 22.61 -23.26 17.57
C GLN A 311 23.22 -23.67 16.22
N PRO A 312 24.25 -24.55 16.21
CA PRO A 312 24.69 -25.20 14.98
C PRO A 312 23.54 -25.93 14.30
N CYS A 313 23.51 -25.94 12.96
CA CYS A 313 22.56 -26.76 12.23
C CYS A 313 22.84 -28.24 12.52
N HIS A 314 22.02 -28.85 13.38
CA HIS A 314 22.08 -30.27 13.61
C HIS A 314 21.88 -31.01 12.27
N SER A 315 22.86 -31.84 11.92
CA SER A 315 22.59 -32.98 11.05
C SER A 315 21.42 -33.74 11.69
N SER A 316 20.47 -34.24 10.90
CA SER A 316 19.27 -34.90 11.42
C SER A 316 19.62 -36.18 12.20
N SER A 317 19.91 -36.02 13.49
CA SER A 317 20.17 -37.07 14.46
C SER A 317 19.14 -36.97 15.57
N THR A 318 18.37 -38.03 15.72
CA THR A 318 17.25 -38.19 16.66
C THR A 318 17.56 -37.74 18.09
N THR A 319 16.78 -36.80 18.61
CA THR A 319 16.67 -36.51 20.05
C THR A 319 15.27 -36.86 20.55
N THR A 320 15.16 -38.03 21.18
CA THR A 320 13.99 -38.40 21.99
C THR A 320 13.92 -37.57 23.28
N PRO A 321 12.73 -37.19 23.78
CA PRO A 321 12.61 -36.54 25.08
C PRO A 321 13.03 -37.46 26.23
N ASN A 322 13.66 -36.86 27.24
CA ASN A 322 14.24 -37.55 28.39
C ASN A 322 13.17 -38.18 29.31
N LYS A 323 13.33 -39.47 29.64
CA LYS A 323 12.70 -40.11 30.82
C LYS A 323 13.73 -41.00 31.53
N THR A 324 13.71 -40.89 32.85
CA THR A 324 14.66 -41.44 33.84
C THR A 324 14.73 -42.98 33.82
N PRO A 325 15.85 -43.62 34.20
CA PRO A 325 16.18 -44.98 33.74
C PRO A 325 15.75 -46.11 34.68
N THR A 326 15.59 -47.31 34.12
CA THR A 326 15.64 -48.59 34.84
C THR A 326 16.38 -49.64 34.00
N LYS A 327 17.02 -50.61 34.67
CA LYS A 327 18.05 -51.52 34.12
C LYS A 327 17.50 -52.74 33.38
N THR A 328 18.41 -53.38 32.61
CA THR A 328 18.43 -54.79 32.15
C THR A 328 17.34 -55.21 31.16
N SER A 329 17.57 -56.13 30.19
CA SER A 329 18.68 -57.07 29.94
C SER A 329 18.91 -57.32 28.42
N THR A 330 19.89 -58.15 28.09
CA THR A 330 20.29 -58.61 26.75
C THR A 330 19.28 -59.55 26.06
N GLU A 331 19.04 -59.40 24.75
CA GLU A 331 19.40 -60.40 23.72
C GLU A 331 19.08 -59.93 22.28
N SER A 332 19.66 -60.61 21.29
CA SER A 332 19.61 -60.27 19.87
C SER A 332 18.62 -61.14 19.09
N SER A 333 17.73 -60.53 18.30
CA SER A 333 17.24 -61.18 17.07
C SER A 333 16.77 -60.14 16.04
N THR A 334 17.00 -60.46 14.76
CA THR A 334 16.82 -59.57 13.61
C THR A 334 15.36 -59.36 13.24
N LYS A 335 14.90 -58.11 13.17
CA LYS A 335 13.69 -57.76 12.38
C LYS A 335 13.77 -56.34 11.81
N THR A 336 13.48 -56.22 10.53
CA THR A 336 13.68 -55.01 9.71
C THR A 336 12.72 -53.89 10.15
N THR A 337 13.25 -52.82 10.73
CA THR A 337 12.47 -51.62 11.09
C THR A 337 12.45 -50.62 9.93
N THR A 338 11.30 -50.47 9.28
CA THR A 338 11.08 -49.37 8.32
C THR A 338 10.88 -48.05 9.06
N SER A 339 11.69 -47.05 8.71
CA SER A 339 11.61 -45.68 9.24
C SER A 339 10.25 -45.04 8.97
N VAL A 340 9.74 -44.22 9.89
CA VAL A 340 8.51 -43.44 9.64
C VAL A 340 8.83 -42.29 8.68
N SER A 341 8.02 -42.16 7.63
CA SER A 341 8.23 -41.17 6.58
C SER A 341 7.79 -39.76 6.96
N THR A 342 8.67 -38.79 6.71
CA THR A 342 8.45 -37.36 6.97
C THR A 342 7.99 -36.58 5.73
N ASN A 343 7.99 -37.19 4.54
CA ASN A 343 7.58 -36.55 3.28
C ASN A 343 6.30 -37.13 2.67
N GLY A 344 5.56 -37.93 3.44
CA GLY A 344 4.29 -38.53 3.02
C GLY A 344 4.42 -39.69 2.01
N ARG A 345 5.64 -40.16 1.69
CA ARG A 345 5.88 -41.34 0.85
C ARG A 345 6.21 -42.59 1.66
N CYS A 346 5.77 -43.77 1.23
CA CYS A 346 5.92 -45.01 1.99
C CYS A 346 6.13 -46.22 1.07
N GLY A 347 6.47 -47.36 1.66
CA GLY A 347 6.71 -48.61 0.95
C GLY A 347 8.09 -49.19 1.26
N LYS A 348 8.35 -50.37 0.69
CA LYS A 348 9.59 -51.13 0.85
C LYS A 348 10.81 -50.28 0.47
N GLY A 349 11.69 -50.01 1.46
CA GLY A 349 12.89 -49.18 1.29
C GLY A 349 12.68 -47.67 1.37
N ILE A 350 11.44 -47.18 1.51
CA ILE A 350 11.11 -45.76 1.72
C ILE A 350 10.71 -45.52 3.18
N GLY A 351 9.88 -46.39 3.75
CA GLY A 351 9.42 -46.27 5.13
C GLY A 351 7.94 -46.59 5.33
N SER A 352 7.53 -46.58 6.60
CA SER A 352 6.14 -46.70 7.03
C SER A 352 5.49 -45.32 7.22
N CYS A 353 4.16 -45.25 7.19
CA CYS A 353 3.41 -44.04 7.44
C CYS A 353 3.34 -43.67 8.94
N PRO A 354 3.04 -42.38 9.26
CA PRO A 354 2.69 -41.96 10.60
C PRO A 354 1.47 -42.71 11.16
N SER A 355 1.24 -42.62 12.47
CA SER A 355 0.07 -43.23 13.11
C SER A 355 -1.25 -42.77 12.46
N ASP A 356 -2.22 -43.68 12.43
CA ASP A 356 -3.55 -43.51 11.83
C ASP A 356 -3.57 -43.23 10.32
N HIS A 357 -2.43 -43.40 9.63
CA HIS A 357 -2.32 -43.29 8.17
C HIS A 357 -1.89 -44.62 7.56
N CYS A 358 -2.57 -45.06 6.48
CA CYS A 358 -2.13 -46.20 5.71
C CYS A 358 -1.30 -45.79 4.48
N CYS A 359 -0.36 -46.66 4.11
CA CYS A 359 0.36 -46.58 2.86
C CYS A 359 -0.49 -47.08 1.69
N SER A 360 -0.82 -46.21 0.75
CA SER A 360 -1.49 -46.60 -0.50
C SER A 360 -0.57 -47.46 -1.39
N LYS A 361 -1.15 -48.27 -2.29
CA LYS A 361 -0.41 -49.04 -3.31
C LYS A 361 0.54 -48.23 -4.22
N TYR A 362 0.42 -46.89 -4.22
CA TYR A 362 1.29 -45.99 -4.98
C TYR A 362 2.46 -45.43 -4.16
N GLY A 363 2.58 -45.83 -2.89
CA GLY A 363 3.66 -45.41 -2.00
C GLY A 363 3.46 -44.02 -1.40
N TYR A 364 2.23 -43.68 -1.03
CA TYR A 364 1.87 -42.43 -0.34
C TYR A 364 0.97 -42.66 0.88
N CYS A 365 1.18 -41.88 1.94
CA CYS A 365 0.46 -41.96 3.21
C CYS A 365 -0.82 -41.14 3.22
N GLY A 366 -1.92 -41.72 3.73
CA GLY A 366 -3.18 -41.01 3.90
C GLY A 366 -4.15 -41.75 4.83
N HIS A 367 -5.14 -41.02 5.35
CA HIS A 367 -6.20 -41.54 6.23
C HIS A 367 -7.60 -41.51 5.60
N SER A 368 -7.74 -41.08 4.34
CA SER A 368 -9.04 -41.00 3.67
C SER A 368 -9.58 -42.38 3.28
N SER A 369 -10.87 -42.49 2.97
CA SER A 369 -11.52 -43.73 2.52
C SER A 369 -10.87 -44.34 1.25
N ALA A 370 -10.19 -43.53 0.44
CA ALA A 370 -9.39 -43.98 -0.70
C ALA A 370 -8.04 -44.62 -0.31
N HIS A 371 -7.51 -44.32 0.88
CA HIS A 371 -6.27 -44.88 1.43
C HIS A 371 -6.53 -46.07 2.37
N CYS A 372 -7.55 -45.96 3.24
CA CYS A 372 -7.92 -47.01 4.19
C CYS A 372 -8.83 -48.12 3.59
N GLY A 373 -9.15 -48.04 2.30
CA GLY A 373 -9.88 -49.07 1.56
C GLY A 373 -8.99 -50.20 1.02
N ALA A 374 -9.44 -50.88 -0.04
CA ALA A 374 -8.82 -52.08 -0.63
C ALA A 374 -7.41 -51.90 -1.25
N GLY A 375 -6.73 -50.77 -1.01
CA GLY A 375 -5.38 -50.46 -1.50
C GLY A 375 -4.35 -50.19 -0.40
N CYS A 376 -4.68 -50.52 0.85
CA CYS A 376 -3.85 -50.30 2.05
C CYS A 376 -2.76 -51.38 2.17
N GLN A 377 -1.48 -50.97 2.09
CA GLN A 377 -0.31 -51.81 2.37
C GLN A 377 -0.07 -51.85 3.88
N SER A 378 -0.70 -52.79 4.58
CA SER A 378 -0.73 -52.87 6.05
C SER A 378 0.66 -53.03 6.72
N GLU A 379 1.65 -53.54 5.98
CA GLU A 379 3.05 -53.61 6.43
C GLU A 379 3.76 -52.24 6.49
N PHE A 380 3.21 -51.21 5.87
CA PHE A 380 3.75 -49.84 5.85
C PHE A 380 2.79 -48.78 6.40
N GLY A 381 1.70 -49.17 7.09
CA GLY A 381 0.78 -48.24 7.75
C GLY A 381 -0.59 -48.86 8.04
N ILE A 382 -1.29 -48.37 9.05
CA ILE A 382 -2.59 -48.90 9.51
C ILE A 382 -3.56 -47.76 9.82
N CYS A 383 -4.84 -47.95 9.49
CA CYS A 383 -5.91 -47.02 9.86
C CYS A 383 -6.67 -47.55 11.08
N ASN A 384 -6.79 -46.75 12.13
CA ASN A 384 -7.65 -47.06 13.28
C ASN A 384 -9.10 -46.68 12.99
N SER A 385 -10.03 -47.62 13.23
CA SER A 385 -11.42 -47.57 12.73
C SER A 385 -12.38 -46.63 13.50
N SER A 386 -11.89 -45.54 14.12
CA SER A 386 -12.68 -44.69 15.02
C SER A 386 -13.05 -43.30 14.46
N THR A 387 -12.57 -42.91 13.28
CA THR A 387 -12.83 -41.56 12.70
C THR A 387 -13.10 -41.57 11.18
N THR A 388 -14.11 -42.31 10.73
CA THR A 388 -14.60 -42.22 9.33
C THR A 388 -16.10 -41.97 9.25
N THR A 389 -16.51 -40.75 8.91
CA THR A 389 -17.86 -40.45 8.43
C THR A 389 -17.97 -40.77 6.94
N THR A 390 -18.77 -41.78 6.61
CA THR A 390 -19.06 -42.19 5.22
C THR A 390 -20.22 -41.41 4.62
N PRO A 391 -20.16 -41.15 3.30
CA PRO A 391 -21.36 -41.38 2.48
C PRO A 391 -21.18 -42.56 1.52
N ASN A 392 -22.27 -43.32 1.37
CA ASN A 392 -22.36 -44.55 0.60
C ASN A 392 -22.37 -44.31 -0.92
N LYS A 393 -21.83 -45.23 -1.72
CA LYS A 393 -21.99 -45.26 -3.20
C LYS A 393 -22.33 -46.68 -3.66
N THR A 394 -23.51 -46.82 -4.26
CA THR A 394 -23.98 -48.04 -4.94
C THR A 394 -23.98 -47.78 -6.46
N PRO A 395 -23.61 -48.75 -7.34
CA PRO A 395 -23.27 -48.46 -8.74
C PRO A 395 -24.39 -48.82 -9.75
N THR A 396 -24.40 -48.17 -10.91
CA THR A 396 -25.16 -48.64 -12.10
C THR A 396 -24.45 -48.35 -13.44
N LYS A 397 -24.80 -49.17 -14.43
CA LYS A 397 -24.04 -49.49 -15.66
C LYS A 397 -24.14 -48.48 -16.82
N THR A 398 -23.05 -48.48 -17.60
CA THR A 398 -22.86 -48.21 -19.04
C THR A 398 -24.07 -48.08 -20.00
N THR A 399 -23.93 -47.17 -20.97
CA THR A 399 -24.22 -47.44 -22.40
C THR A 399 -23.33 -46.60 -23.34
N ASN A 400 -23.11 -47.08 -24.57
CA ASN A 400 -22.09 -46.58 -25.50
C ASN A 400 -22.48 -45.31 -26.28
N GLY A 401 -21.47 -44.52 -26.66
CA GLY A 401 -21.55 -43.46 -27.67
C GLY A 401 -20.16 -43.07 -28.17
N SER A 402 -19.71 -43.70 -29.26
CA SER A 402 -18.34 -43.52 -29.79
C SER A 402 -18.17 -42.18 -30.51
N THR A 403 -17.16 -41.40 -30.12
CA THR A 403 -16.39 -40.54 -31.04
C THR A 403 -14.95 -40.45 -30.54
N THR A 404 -14.00 -40.59 -31.46
CA THR A 404 -12.56 -40.64 -31.16
C THR A 404 -12.07 -39.35 -30.50
N LYS A 405 -11.50 -39.45 -29.29
CA LYS A 405 -10.73 -38.36 -28.68
C LYS A 405 -9.47 -38.88 -27.97
N THR A 406 -8.35 -38.23 -28.25
CA THR A 406 -7.02 -38.51 -27.69
C THR A 406 -7.03 -38.44 -26.16
N THR A 407 -6.52 -39.50 -25.51
CA THR A 407 -6.32 -39.54 -24.07
C THR A 407 -5.22 -38.57 -23.65
N THR A 408 -5.59 -37.35 -23.23
CA THR A 408 -4.68 -36.41 -22.59
C THR A 408 -4.48 -36.78 -21.12
N SER A 409 -3.22 -36.83 -20.69
CA SER A 409 -2.84 -37.03 -19.29
C SER A 409 -3.41 -35.94 -18.38
N ILE A 410 -3.77 -36.28 -17.14
CA ILE A 410 -4.19 -35.29 -16.15
C ILE A 410 -2.94 -34.50 -15.70
N SER A 411 -3.03 -33.18 -15.75
CA SER A 411 -1.94 -32.28 -15.38
C SER A 411 -1.77 -32.18 -13.87
N THR A 412 -0.51 -32.24 -13.43
CA THR A 412 -0.09 -32.18 -12.02
C THR A 412 0.40 -30.80 -11.58
N ASN A 413 0.53 -29.83 -12.50
CA ASN A 413 1.07 -28.49 -12.22
C ASN A 413 0.04 -27.36 -12.46
N GLY A 414 -1.24 -27.69 -12.60
CA GLY A 414 -2.33 -26.74 -12.80
C GLY A 414 -2.40 -26.11 -14.20
N ARG A 415 -1.50 -26.45 -15.14
CA ARG A 415 -1.57 -26.03 -16.54
C ARG A 415 -2.29 -27.05 -17.41
N CYS A 416 -2.95 -26.62 -18.47
CA CYS A 416 -3.77 -27.50 -19.32
C CYS A 416 -3.80 -27.01 -20.77
N GLY A 417 -4.23 -27.88 -21.68
CA GLY A 417 -4.33 -27.59 -23.09
C GLY A 417 -3.65 -28.64 -23.97
N LYS A 418 -3.72 -28.41 -25.29
CA LYS A 418 -3.17 -29.30 -26.31
C LYS A 418 -1.67 -29.53 -26.09
N GLY A 419 -1.29 -30.78 -25.82
CA GLY A 419 0.09 -31.19 -25.54
C GLY A 419 0.56 -31.01 -24.09
N ILE A 420 -0.25 -30.40 -23.20
CA ILE A 420 0.04 -30.23 -21.77
C ILE A 420 -0.76 -31.23 -20.92
N GLY A 421 -2.05 -31.40 -21.24
CA GLY A 421 -2.93 -32.31 -20.52
C GLY A 421 -4.30 -31.72 -20.18
N SER A 422 -5.12 -32.55 -19.56
CA SER A 422 -6.44 -32.19 -19.03
C SER A 422 -6.38 -31.84 -17.54
N CYS A 423 -7.35 -31.07 -17.06
CA CYS A 423 -7.49 -30.72 -15.66
C CYS A 423 -7.99 -31.90 -14.81
N PRO A 424 -7.76 -31.87 -13.48
CA PRO A 424 -8.42 -32.75 -12.53
C PRO A 424 -9.95 -32.64 -12.60
N SER A 425 -10.66 -33.61 -12.01
CA SER A 425 -12.12 -33.59 -11.95
C SER A 425 -12.66 -32.28 -11.36
N ASP A 426 -13.80 -31.84 -11.90
CA ASP A 426 -14.55 -30.65 -11.51
C ASP A 426 -13.80 -29.31 -11.71
N HIS A 427 -12.70 -29.32 -12.47
CA HIS A 427 -11.96 -28.13 -12.92
C HIS A 427 -12.03 -28.02 -14.45
N CYS A 428 -12.29 -26.81 -14.98
CA CYS A 428 -12.14 -26.54 -16.41
C CYS A 428 -10.81 -25.86 -16.72
N CYS A 429 -10.30 -26.14 -17.91
CA CYS A 429 -9.16 -25.45 -18.49
C CYS A 429 -9.60 -24.09 -19.06
N SER A 430 -9.08 -22.99 -18.50
CA SER A 430 -9.29 -21.65 -19.06
C SER A 430 -8.62 -21.49 -20.42
N LYS A 431 -9.08 -20.52 -21.23
CA LYS A 431 -8.44 -20.11 -22.50
C LYS A 431 -6.96 -19.70 -22.40
N TYR A 432 -6.43 -19.50 -21.18
CA TYR A 432 -5.03 -19.18 -20.92
C TYR A 432 -4.20 -20.42 -20.52
N GLY A 433 -4.80 -21.61 -20.50
CA GLY A 433 -4.12 -22.88 -20.22
C GLY A 433 -3.89 -23.16 -18.74
N TYR A 434 -4.84 -22.76 -17.88
CA TYR A 434 -4.83 -23.04 -16.43
C TYR A 434 -6.14 -23.66 -15.94
N CYS A 435 -6.04 -24.59 -15.00
CA CYS A 435 -7.15 -25.30 -14.38
C CYS A 435 -7.78 -24.53 -13.22
N GLY A 436 -9.12 -24.42 -13.20
CA GLY A 436 -9.85 -23.79 -12.10
C GLY A 436 -11.34 -24.07 -12.10
N HIS A 437 -12.00 -23.71 -11.00
CA HIS A 437 -13.44 -23.91 -10.77
C HIS A 437 -14.23 -22.58 -10.59
N SER A 438 -13.55 -21.42 -10.62
CA SER A 438 -14.21 -20.12 -10.46
C SER A 438 -15.00 -19.71 -11.71
N SER A 439 -15.86 -18.68 -11.61
CA SER A 439 -16.63 -18.15 -12.75
C SER A 439 -15.77 -17.67 -13.94
N ALA A 440 -14.50 -17.33 -13.70
CA ALA A 440 -13.52 -17.02 -14.74
C ALA A 440 -13.00 -18.26 -15.51
N HIS A 441 -13.17 -19.46 -14.95
CA HIS A 441 -12.75 -20.75 -15.52
C HIS A 441 -13.95 -21.54 -16.06
N CYS A 442 -15.06 -21.63 -15.30
CA CYS A 442 -16.29 -22.34 -15.68
C CYS A 442 -17.28 -21.47 -16.49
N GLY A 443 -16.77 -20.52 -17.29
CA GLY A 443 -17.56 -19.60 -18.11
C GLY A 443 -17.26 -19.76 -19.61
N ALA A 444 -17.51 -18.70 -20.40
CA ALA A 444 -17.30 -18.69 -21.85
C ALA A 444 -15.85 -18.93 -22.32
N GLY A 445 -14.88 -18.97 -21.40
CA GLY A 445 -13.48 -19.31 -21.67
C GLY A 445 -13.08 -20.75 -21.33
N CYS A 446 -14.04 -21.63 -21.04
CA CYS A 446 -13.82 -23.03 -20.69
C CYS A 446 -13.49 -23.90 -21.93
N GLN A 447 -12.27 -24.40 -22.02
CA GLN A 447 -11.85 -25.39 -23.01
C GLN A 447 -12.30 -26.79 -22.54
N SER A 448 -13.56 -27.13 -22.83
CA SER A 448 -14.25 -28.33 -22.32
C SER A 448 -13.59 -29.68 -22.68
N GLU A 449 -12.67 -29.68 -23.64
CA GLU A 449 -11.89 -30.87 -24.00
C GLU A 449 -10.65 -31.11 -23.13
N PHE A 450 -10.28 -30.15 -22.28
CA PHE A 450 -9.20 -30.26 -21.30
C PHE A 450 -9.71 -30.09 -19.85
N GLY A 451 -11.01 -30.24 -19.59
CA GLY A 451 -11.60 -30.17 -18.25
C GLY A 451 -13.07 -29.74 -18.27
N ILE A 452 -13.86 -30.16 -17.29
CA ILE A 452 -15.30 -29.86 -17.18
C ILE A 452 -15.67 -29.48 -15.74
N CYS A 453 -16.65 -28.59 -15.58
CA CYS A 453 -17.21 -28.22 -14.27
C CYS A 453 -18.55 -28.92 -14.07
N ASN A 454 -18.65 -29.86 -13.11
CA ASN A 454 -19.91 -30.50 -12.76
C ASN A 454 -20.64 -29.72 -11.65
N SER A 455 -21.72 -29.04 -12.01
CA SER A 455 -22.60 -28.35 -11.04
C SER A 455 -23.86 -29.16 -10.78
N SER A 456 -23.83 -30.08 -9.81
CA SER A 456 -24.99 -30.93 -9.46
C SER A 456 -25.70 -30.50 -8.16
N THR A 457 -26.27 -29.29 -8.13
CA THR A 457 -27.31 -28.89 -7.16
C THR A 457 -28.32 -27.91 -7.79
N THR A 458 -29.13 -28.39 -8.75
CA THR A 458 -30.30 -27.65 -9.27
C THR A 458 -31.49 -28.59 -9.45
N THR A 459 -32.51 -28.45 -8.60
CA THR A 459 -33.83 -29.05 -8.81
C THR A 459 -34.66 -28.17 -9.75
N THR A 460 -35.04 -28.70 -10.91
CA THR A 460 -35.89 -28.02 -11.89
C THR A 460 -37.39 -28.14 -11.56
N PRO A 461 -38.18 -27.04 -11.62
CA PRO A 461 -39.64 -27.09 -11.68
C PRO A 461 -40.17 -27.39 -13.10
N ASN A 462 -41.37 -27.96 -13.18
CA ASN A 462 -42.00 -28.45 -14.43
C ASN A 462 -42.87 -27.38 -15.16
N LYS A 463 -43.41 -27.75 -16.34
CA LYS A 463 -44.00 -26.91 -17.40
C LYS A 463 -45.46 -27.32 -17.74
N THR A 464 -46.34 -26.53 -18.41
CA THR A 464 -46.14 -25.20 -19.06
C THR A 464 -47.27 -24.16 -18.84
N PRO A 465 -48.52 -24.32 -19.35
CA PRO A 465 -49.15 -23.20 -20.09
C PRO A 465 -50.38 -22.58 -19.39
N THR A 466 -50.89 -21.39 -19.76
CA THR A 466 -51.28 -20.99 -21.13
C THR A 466 -51.40 -19.45 -21.32
N LYS A 467 -51.14 -18.99 -22.57
CA LYS A 467 -51.67 -17.85 -23.37
C LYS A 467 -52.48 -16.73 -22.66
N THR A 468 -52.36 -15.43 -23.00
CA THR A 468 -51.75 -14.71 -24.17
C THR A 468 -51.28 -13.30 -23.68
N THR A 469 -50.84 -12.28 -24.43
CA THR A 469 -50.91 -11.90 -25.88
C THR A 469 -49.63 -11.14 -26.30
N ASN A 470 -49.60 -10.57 -27.52
CA ASN A 470 -48.50 -9.73 -28.07
C ASN A 470 -48.57 -8.28 -27.54
N GLY A 471 -47.50 -7.46 -27.54
CA GLY A 471 -46.19 -7.64 -28.22
C GLY A 471 -45.00 -7.00 -27.49
N SER A 472 -43.83 -7.05 -28.14
CA SER A 472 -42.51 -7.10 -27.47
C SER A 472 -41.77 -5.78 -27.32
N THR A 473 -41.23 -5.53 -26.12
CA THR A 473 -39.78 -5.29 -25.94
C THR A 473 -39.31 -6.04 -24.69
N THR A 474 -38.12 -6.65 -24.75
CA THR A 474 -37.70 -7.76 -23.87
C THR A 474 -37.27 -7.33 -22.47
N LYS A 475 -37.89 -7.93 -21.44
CA LYS A 475 -37.56 -7.73 -20.02
C LYS A 475 -36.64 -8.84 -19.50
N THR A 476 -35.36 -8.53 -19.27
CA THR A 476 -34.37 -9.47 -18.72
C THR A 476 -34.59 -9.69 -17.23
N THR A 477 -34.75 -10.94 -16.79
CA THR A 477 -34.82 -11.29 -15.36
C THR A 477 -33.41 -11.42 -14.78
N THR A 478 -32.87 -10.34 -14.20
CA THR A 478 -31.57 -10.37 -13.53
C THR A 478 -31.62 -11.06 -12.17
N SER A 479 -30.66 -11.96 -11.92
CA SER A 479 -30.45 -12.61 -10.62
C SER A 479 -30.07 -11.61 -9.53
N ILE A 480 -30.52 -11.81 -8.28
CA ILE A 480 -30.11 -10.97 -7.15
C ILE A 480 -28.64 -11.24 -6.80
N SER A 481 -27.86 -10.17 -6.65
CA SER A 481 -26.43 -10.24 -6.33
C SER A 481 -26.16 -10.31 -4.82
N THR A 482 -25.30 -11.24 -4.43
CA THR A 482 -24.95 -11.54 -3.03
C THR A 482 -23.72 -10.79 -2.51
N ASN A 483 -23.02 -10.02 -3.35
CA ASN A 483 -21.81 -9.28 -2.98
C ASN A 483 -21.98 -7.74 -3.05
N GLY A 484 -23.22 -7.25 -3.14
CA GLY A 484 -23.54 -5.83 -3.19
C GLY A 484 -23.22 -5.12 -4.50
N ARG A 485 -22.73 -5.83 -5.53
CA ARG A 485 -22.52 -5.28 -6.89
C ARG A 485 -23.71 -5.57 -7.79
N CYS A 486 -24.00 -4.69 -8.75
CA CYS A 486 -25.18 -4.81 -9.61
C CYS A 486 -24.91 -4.24 -11.01
N GLY A 487 -25.80 -4.55 -11.96
CA GLY A 487 -25.68 -4.12 -13.34
C GLY A 487 -25.81 -5.26 -14.34
N LYS A 488 -25.76 -4.90 -15.62
CA LYS A 488 -25.89 -5.81 -16.76
C LYS A 488 -24.82 -6.92 -16.70
N GLY A 489 -25.26 -8.17 -16.55
CA GLY A 489 -24.36 -9.34 -16.42
C GLY A 489 -23.80 -9.59 -15.01
N VAL A 490 -24.12 -8.74 -14.03
CA VAL A 490 -23.73 -8.92 -12.61
C VAL A 490 -24.95 -9.32 -11.77
N GLY A 491 -26.09 -8.67 -11.97
CA GLY A 491 -27.33 -8.93 -11.24
C GLY A 491 -28.06 -7.67 -10.78
N SER A 492 -29.22 -7.88 -10.17
CA SER A 492 -30.01 -6.86 -9.48
C SER A 492 -29.67 -6.80 -7.99
N CYS A 493 -30.00 -5.69 -7.35
CA CYS A 493 -29.93 -5.52 -5.91
C CYS A 493 -31.06 -6.26 -5.18
N GLU A 494 -30.84 -6.53 -3.89
CA GLU A 494 -31.87 -7.03 -2.98
C GLU A 494 -33.07 -6.06 -2.90
N PRO A 495 -34.30 -6.56 -2.64
CA PRO A 495 -35.49 -5.73 -2.53
C PRO A 495 -35.32 -4.55 -1.56
N GLY A 496 -35.72 -3.36 -1.99
CA GLY A 496 -35.59 -2.12 -1.22
C GLY A 496 -34.26 -1.38 -1.40
N LYS A 497 -33.29 -1.93 -2.13
CA LYS A 497 -32.01 -1.27 -2.51
C LYS A 497 -32.01 -0.93 -4.01
N CYS A 498 -31.50 0.24 -4.39
CA CYS A 498 -31.26 0.57 -5.81
C CYS A 498 -29.79 0.39 -6.20
N CYS A 499 -29.59 0.02 -7.47
CA CYS A 499 -28.29 -0.02 -8.11
C CYS A 499 -27.86 1.39 -8.55
N SER A 500 -26.75 1.89 -7.99
CA SER A 500 -26.11 3.12 -8.46
C SER A 500 -25.52 2.96 -9.86
N LYS A 501 -25.33 4.08 -10.59
CA LYS A 501 -24.62 4.11 -11.89
C LYS A 501 -23.20 3.50 -11.91
N TYR A 502 -22.60 3.27 -10.74
CA TYR A 502 -21.27 2.66 -10.58
C TYR A 502 -21.32 1.14 -10.31
N GLY A 503 -22.52 0.54 -10.32
CA GLY A 503 -22.70 -0.90 -10.16
C GLY A 503 -22.64 -1.40 -8.72
N TYR A 504 -23.16 -0.61 -7.76
CA TYR A 504 -23.27 -0.97 -6.34
C TYR A 504 -24.67 -0.71 -5.77
N CYS A 505 -25.11 -1.56 -4.85
CA CYS A 505 -26.43 -1.53 -4.21
C CYS A 505 -26.47 -0.71 -2.92
N GLY A 506 -27.51 0.12 -2.73
CA GLY A 506 -27.70 0.88 -1.50
C GLY A 506 -29.09 1.49 -1.32
N THR A 507 -29.34 2.06 -0.13
CA THR A 507 -30.62 2.66 0.28
C THR A 507 -30.56 4.17 0.57
N SER A 508 -29.38 4.78 0.59
CA SER A 508 -29.26 6.21 0.92
C SER A 508 -29.66 7.11 -0.26
N ALA A 509 -29.82 8.41 -0.02
CA ALA A 509 -30.20 9.39 -1.05
C ALA A 509 -29.30 9.38 -2.30
N ASN A 510 -28.04 8.96 -2.17
CA ASN A 510 -27.09 8.83 -3.28
C ASN A 510 -27.37 7.61 -4.19
N TYR A 511 -28.16 6.65 -3.72
CA TYR A 511 -28.59 5.45 -4.46
C TYR A 511 -30.05 5.54 -4.89
N CYS A 512 -30.94 6.06 -4.03
CA CYS A 512 -32.37 6.22 -4.29
C CYS A 512 -32.74 7.58 -4.96
N GLY A 513 -31.75 8.31 -5.47
CA GLY A 513 -31.93 9.58 -6.19
C GLY A 513 -31.81 9.44 -7.72
N THR A 514 -31.39 10.51 -8.39
CA THR A 514 -31.30 10.62 -9.87
C THR A 514 -30.33 9.65 -10.55
N GLY A 515 -29.52 8.91 -9.79
CA GLY A 515 -28.55 7.92 -10.30
C GLY A 515 -28.99 6.46 -10.19
N CYS A 516 -30.27 6.21 -9.90
CA CYS A 516 -30.84 4.87 -9.69
C CYS A 516 -31.09 4.12 -11.01
N GLN A 517 -30.38 3.01 -11.24
CA GLN A 517 -30.62 2.07 -12.34
C GLN A 517 -31.77 1.12 -11.96
N SER A 518 -33.01 1.54 -12.22
CA SER A 518 -34.25 0.87 -11.79
C SER A 518 -34.42 -0.56 -12.34
N GLU A 519 -33.79 -0.88 -13.46
CA GLU A 519 -33.71 -2.24 -14.02
C GLU A 519 -32.86 -3.22 -13.18
N PHE A 520 -32.00 -2.71 -12.29
CA PHE A 520 -31.15 -3.49 -11.39
C PHE A 520 -31.42 -3.23 -9.90
N GLY A 521 -32.53 -2.60 -9.52
CA GLY A 521 -32.93 -2.43 -8.11
C GLY A 521 -33.90 -1.27 -7.89
N ILE A 522 -34.77 -1.38 -6.89
CA ILE A 522 -35.81 -0.39 -6.59
C ILE A 522 -35.82 -0.12 -5.09
N CYS A 523 -35.86 1.15 -4.69
CA CYS A 523 -35.98 1.55 -3.28
C CYS A 523 -37.45 1.51 -2.81
N ASN A 524 -37.69 1.03 -1.60
CA ASN A 524 -39.04 0.97 -1.03
C ASN A 524 -39.49 2.38 -0.57
N SER A 525 -40.62 2.84 -1.09
CA SER A 525 -41.25 4.12 -0.75
C SER A 525 -41.97 4.09 0.62
N SER A 526 -41.22 3.83 1.70
CA SER A 526 -41.80 3.79 3.05
C SER A 526 -40.80 4.15 4.17
N THR A 527 -40.21 5.35 4.08
CA THR A 527 -39.82 6.22 5.22
C THR A 527 -39.21 7.54 4.70
N THR A 528 -40.04 8.39 4.08
CA THR A 528 -39.67 9.77 3.74
C THR A 528 -40.47 10.74 4.59
N THR A 529 -39.91 11.22 5.70
CA THR A 529 -40.45 12.33 6.48
C THR A 529 -39.68 13.61 6.18
N THR A 530 -40.22 14.42 5.26
CA THR A 530 -39.80 15.80 5.02
C THR A 530 -40.25 16.73 6.16
N PRO A 531 -39.40 17.65 6.64
CA PRO A 531 -39.85 18.82 7.39
C PRO A 531 -40.08 20.03 6.48
N ASN A 532 -41.27 20.63 6.58
CA ASN A 532 -41.65 21.88 5.92
C ASN A 532 -41.16 23.10 6.74
N LYS A 533 -41.24 24.32 6.18
CA LYS A 533 -40.66 25.56 6.75
C LYS A 533 -41.66 26.37 7.61
N THR A 534 -41.19 26.85 8.78
CA THR A 534 -41.65 28.06 9.54
C THR A 534 -43.10 28.08 10.13
N PRO A 535 -43.42 28.98 11.09
CA PRO A 535 -42.68 29.34 12.31
C PRO A 535 -43.57 29.50 13.58
N THR A 536 -43.08 29.18 14.79
CA THR A 536 -43.66 29.70 16.05
C THR A 536 -42.66 29.78 17.20
N LYS A 537 -42.78 30.83 18.02
CA LYS A 537 -42.10 30.96 19.32
C LYS A 537 -42.96 30.30 20.42
N THR A 538 -42.33 29.55 21.32
CA THR A 538 -42.66 29.62 22.77
C THR A 538 -41.50 29.11 23.63
N THR A 539 -41.44 29.64 24.85
CA THR A 539 -40.41 29.41 25.88
C THR A 539 -40.80 28.30 26.85
N ASN A 540 -39.87 27.39 27.16
CA ASN A 540 -39.38 27.07 28.51
C ASN A 540 -38.64 25.71 28.52
N GLY A 541 -37.62 25.59 29.36
CA GLY A 541 -36.80 24.38 29.44
C GLY A 541 -37.33 23.35 30.43
N SER A 542 -36.92 22.09 30.22
CA SER A 542 -36.77 21.11 31.29
C SER A 542 -35.72 20.07 30.88
N THR A 543 -34.87 19.69 31.82
CA THR A 543 -33.84 18.66 31.64
C THR A 543 -34.45 17.26 31.61
N THR A 544 -34.28 16.54 30.51
CA THR A 544 -34.44 15.07 30.48
C THR A 544 -33.21 14.41 29.88
N LYS A 545 -32.63 13.50 30.66
CA LYS A 545 -31.36 12.82 30.40
C LYS A 545 -31.63 11.57 29.55
N THR A 546 -31.38 11.63 28.25
CA THR A 546 -31.62 10.49 27.35
C THR A 546 -30.53 9.43 27.52
N THR A 547 -30.92 8.23 27.93
CA THR A 547 -30.01 7.09 28.08
C THR A 547 -29.56 6.59 26.70
N THR A 548 -28.33 6.94 26.29
CA THR A 548 -27.73 6.47 25.04
C THR A 548 -27.29 5.01 25.18
N SER A 549 -27.76 4.15 24.28
CA SER A 549 -27.33 2.75 24.19
C SER A 549 -25.84 2.64 23.84
N ILE A 550 -25.16 1.64 24.42
CA ILE A 550 -23.75 1.37 24.12
C ILE A 550 -23.65 0.72 22.74
N SER A 551 -22.76 1.25 21.90
CA SER A 551 -22.57 0.78 20.53
C SER A 551 -21.67 -0.45 20.44
N THR A 552 -22.12 -1.46 19.69
CA THR A 552 -21.45 -2.76 19.54
C THR A 552 -20.52 -2.85 18.32
N ASN A 553 -20.46 -1.81 17.48
CA ASN A 553 -19.64 -1.79 16.25
C ASN A 553 -18.57 -0.67 16.23
N GLY A 554 -18.28 -0.07 17.39
CA GLY A 554 -17.26 0.96 17.54
C GLY A 554 -17.63 2.34 16.99
N ARG A 555 -18.85 2.54 16.48
CA ARG A 555 -19.36 3.86 16.05
C ARG A 555 -20.18 4.54 17.15
N CYS A 556 -20.21 5.87 17.15
CA CYS A 556 -20.87 6.65 18.21
C CYS A 556 -21.38 7.99 17.68
N GLY A 557 -22.20 8.66 18.49
CA GLY A 557 -22.79 9.96 18.17
C GLY A 557 -24.32 9.95 18.24
N GLU A 558 -24.91 11.10 17.95
CA GLU A 558 -26.36 11.31 17.98
C GLU A 558 -27.09 10.31 17.07
N GLY A 559 -28.07 9.58 17.63
CA GLY A 559 -28.79 8.52 16.94
C GLY A 559 -28.02 7.22 16.68
N VAL A 560 -26.73 7.12 17.06
CA VAL A 560 -25.90 5.91 16.90
C VAL A 560 -25.63 5.23 18.25
N GLY A 561 -25.37 6.01 19.30
CA GLY A 561 -25.10 5.51 20.64
C GLY A 561 -23.78 6.00 21.23
N SER A 562 -23.50 5.54 22.45
CA SER A 562 -22.30 5.91 23.22
C SER A 562 -21.22 4.84 23.15
N CYS A 563 -19.99 5.25 23.40
CA CYS A 563 -18.85 4.37 23.57
C CYS A 563 -18.88 3.62 24.90
N GLU A 564 -18.19 2.48 24.94
CA GLU A 564 -17.94 1.74 26.18
C GLU A 564 -17.16 2.60 27.20
N PRO A 565 -17.35 2.40 28.51
CA PRO A 565 -16.63 3.13 29.55
C PRO A 565 -15.11 3.13 29.34
N GLY A 566 -14.49 4.31 29.40
CA GLY A 566 -13.06 4.51 29.18
C GLY A 566 -12.65 4.84 27.74
N LYS A 567 -13.58 4.79 26.78
CA LYS A 567 -13.38 5.21 25.38
C LYS A 567 -14.16 6.50 25.10
N CYS A 568 -13.56 7.46 24.40
CA CYS A 568 -14.29 8.64 23.94
C CYS A 568 -14.71 8.53 22.46
N CYS A 569 -15.83 9.15 22.15
CA CYS A 569 -16.32 9.34 20.80
C CYS A 569 -15.59 10.49 20.10
N SER A 570 -14.86 10.20 19.02
CA SER A 570 -14.25 11.22 18.15
C SER A 570 -15.32 12.01 17.38
N LYS A 571 -14.98 13.23 16.92
CA LYS A 571 -15.81 14.06 16.02
C LYS A 571 -16.25 13.37 14.70
N TYR A 572 -15.65 12.23 14.36
CA TYR A 572 -15.99 11.43 13.18
C TYR A 572 -16.95 10.27 13.48
N GLY A 573 -17.39 10.13 14.74
CA GLY A 573 -18.36 9.11 15.17
C GLY A 573 -17.76 7.72 15.36
N TYR A 574 -16.56 7.64 15.94
CA TYR A 574 -15.86 6.40 16.31
C TYR A 574 -15.29 6.45 17.73
N CYS A 575 -15.29 5.30 18.41
CA CYS A 575 -14.81 5.12 19.79
C CYS A 575 -13.32 4.77 19.88
N GLY A 576 -12.56 5.40 20.78
CA GLY A 576 -11.15 5.08 21.00
C GLY A 576 -10.55 5.69 22.27
N THR A 577 -9.29 5.34 22.55
CA THR A 577 -8.55 5.73 23.78
C THR A 577 -7.25 6.51 23.53
N SER A 578 -6.77 6.63 22.28
CA SER A 578 -5.53 7.36 21.99
C SER A 578 -5.73 8.88 22.02
N ALA A 579 -4.65 9.67 22.02
CA ALA A 579 -4.71 11.14 22.08
C ALA A 579 -5.60 11.80 21.01
N ASN A 580 -5.81 11.13 19.86
CA ASN A 580 -6.71 11.57 18.79
C ASN A 580 -8.21 11.45 19.15
N TYR A 581 -8.54 10.70 20.19
CA TYR A 581 -9.88 10.51 20.77
C TYR A 581 -9.97 11.18 22.15
N CYS A 582 -8.99 10.93 23.02
CA CYS A 582 -8.84 11.51 24.35
C CYS A 582 -8.04 12.82 24.30
N GLY A 583 -8.62 13.84 23.66
CA GLY A 583 -8.04 15.17 23.48
C GLY A 583 -9.10 16.17 23.00
N ASN A 584 -8.68 17.21 22.25
CA ASN A 584 -9.57 18.29 21.76
C ASN A 584 -10.75 17.83 20.87
N GLY A 585 -10.82 16.56 20.48
CA GLY A 585 -11.86 15.99 19.60
C GLY A 585 -12.90 15.10 20.31
N CYS A 586 -12.91 15.07 21.64
CA CYS A 586 -13.76 14.18 22.44
C CYS A 586 -15.20 14.73 22.58
N GLN A 587 -16.18 14.01 22.00
CA GLN A 587 -17.61 14.27 22.23
C GLN A 587 -18.05 13.61 23.54
N SER A 588 -17.93 14.37 24.64
CA SER A 588 -18.08 13.87 26.02
C SER A 588 -19.48 13.34 26.38
N GLU A 589 -20.50 13.69 25.61
CA GLU A 589 -21.87 13.19 25.74
C GLU A 589 -22.07 11.77 25.15
N PHE A 590 -21.08 11.28 24.38
CA PHE A 590 -21.08 9.94 23.76
C PHE A 590 -19.88 9.06 24.18
N GLY A 591 -19.12 9.45 25.21
CA GLY A 591 -18.03 8.64 25.76
C GLY A 591 -17.04 9.45 26.61
N THR A 592 -16.36 8.80 27.55
CA THR A 592 -15.41 9.43 28.47
C THR A 592 -14.13 8.60 28.59
N CYS A 593 -12.98 9.27 28.66
CA CYS A 593 -11.69 8.63 28.90
C CYS A 593 -11.40 8.54 30.40
N TYR A 594 -10.80 7.45 30.86
CA TYR A 594 -10.30 7.37 32.23
C TYR A 594 -9.05 8.25 32.39
N ALA A 595 -9.03 9.07 33.44
CA ALA A 595 -7.82 9.74 33.88
C ALA A 595 -6.96 8.72 34.63
N ASN A 596 -5.84 8.32 34.02
CA ASN A 596 -4.74 7.64 34.72
C ASN A 596 -3.56 8.59 34.84
N ASP A 597 -2.85 8.46 35.95
CA ASP A 597 -2.09 9.56 36.56
C ASP A 597 -0.73 9.89 35.92
N SER A 598 -0.41 11.19 35.97
CA SER A 598 0.94 11.76 36.18
C SER A 598 2.11 11.44 35.21
N SER A 599 2.36 12.36 34.27
CA SER A 599 3.56 13.25 34.21
C SER A 599 3.74 13.87 32.81
N SER A 600 4.13 15.13 32.61
CA SER A 600 4.21 16.30 33.51
C SER A 600 4.13 17.58 32.65
N ILE A 601 3.20 18.49 32.91
CA ILE A 601 3.19 19.84 32.32
C ILE A 601 3.12 20.87 33.44
N THR A 602 4.18 21.66 33.57
CA THR A 602 4.24 22.81 34.48
C THR A 602 3.37 23.95 33.97
N SER A 603 2.60 24.53 34.91
CA SER A 603 1.71 25.66 34.66
C SER A 603 2.46 26.90 34.15
N SER A 604 1.86 27.61 33.19
CA SER A 604 2.15 29.02 32.92
C SER A 604 0.85 29.79 32.73
N LYS A 605 0.80 30.98 33.34
CA LYS A 605 -0.44 31.63 33.76
C LYS A 605 -1.22 32.28 32.61
N LYS A 606 -2.55 32.14 32.70
CA LYS A 606 -3.54 32.90 31.93
C LYS A 606 -3.60 34.33 32.48
N THR A 607 -3.17 35.32 31.70
CA THR A 607 -3.34 36.75 32.06
C THR A 607 -4.54 37.34 31.31
N THR A 608 -5.55 37.75 32.08
CA THR A 608 -6.74 38.44 31.57
C THR A 608 -6.40 39.90 31.24
N ILE A 609 -6.70 40.37 30.03
CA ILE A 609 -6.78 41.81 29.74
C ILE A 609 -8.15 42.15 29.15
N THR A 610 -8.72 43.22 29.69
CA THR A 610 -10.08 43.72 29.49
C THR A 610 -10.23 44.49 28.17
N LYS A 611 -11.45 44.46 27.60
CA LYS A 611 -11.84 45.42 26.55
C LYS A 611 -11.90 46.84 27.12
N LYS A 612 -11.31 47.80 26.41
CA LYS A 612 -11.78 49.20 26.42
C LYS A 612 -11.66 49.83 25.03
N SER A 613 -12.35 50.96 24.86
CA SER A 613 -12.90 51.40 23.58
C SER A 613 -12.03 52.41 22.82
N SER A 614 -12.13 52.33 21.49
CA SER A 614 -12.14 53.44 20.51
C SER A 614 -11.06 54.53 20.56
N THR A 615 -10.30 54.62 19.46
CA THR A 615 -10.11 55.89 18.74
C THR A 615 -10.24 55.65 17.23
N LYS A 616 -10.65 56.68 16.50
CA LYS A 616 -11.14 56.63 15.11
C LYS A 616 -10.09 57.21 14.18
N ALA A 617 -9.57 56.42 13.24
CA ALA A 617 -8.70 56.91 12.17
C ALA A 617 -9.25 56.48 10.81
N THR A 618 -9.36 57.45 9.91
CA THR A 618 -10.08 57.37 8.64
C THR A 618 -9.32 56.53 7.62
N THR A 619 -10.00 55.56 6.98
CA THR A 619 -9.52 54.96 5.72
C THR A 619 -10.63 55.01 4.68
N THR A 620 -10.31 55.59 3.53
CA THR A 620 -11.22 55.83 2.41
C THR A 620 -11.57 54.53 1.70
N THR A 621 -12.84 54.13 1.76
CA THR A 621 -13.38 53.01 0.98
C THR A 621 -13.45 53.38 -0.50
N LYS A 622 -12.42 53.00 -1.28
CA LYS A 622 -12.56 52.89 -2.74
C LYS A 622 -13.57 51.78 -3.05
N LYS A 623 -14.74 52.21 -3.50
CA LYS A 623 -15.85 51.36 -3.95
C LYS A 623 -15.42 50.62 -5.23
N SER A 624 -14.87 49.42 -5.10
CA SER A 624 -14.52 48.61 -6.27
C SER A 624 -15.80 48.19 -7.00
N GLN A 625 -15.83 48.35 -8.32
CA GLN A 625 -17.01 48.02 -9.12
C GLN A 625 -17.20 46.50 -9.16
N SER A 626 -18.42 46.05 -8.84
CA SER A 626 -18.82 44.64 -8.89
C SER A 626 -18.76 44.12 -10.33
N THR A 627 -17.66 43.45 -10.69
CA THR A 627 -17.61 42.62 -11.90
C THR A 627 -18.56 41.44 -11.75
N THR A 628 -19.37 41.19 -12.78
CA THR A 628 -20.27 40.03 -12.80
C THR A 628 -19.48 38.78 -13.19
N SER A 629 -19.62 37.73 -12.39
CA SER A 629 -19.02 36.41 -12.66
C SER A 629 -19.35 35.91 -14.07
N HIS A 630 -18.32 35.47 -14.79
CA HIS A 630 -18.47 34.89 -16.13
C HIS A 630 -18.60 33.35 -16.13
N ASP A 631 -18.03 32.65 -15.13
CA ASP A 631 -18.00 31.17 -15.06
C ASP A 631 -18.76 30.57 -13.87
N GLY A 632 -19.65 31.35 -13.23
CA GLY A 632 -20.43 30.90 -12.06
C GLY A 632 -19.63 30.80 -10.76
N LYS A 633 -18.40 31.34 -10.72
CA LYS A 633 -17.59 31.50 -9.50
C LYS A 633 -17.71 32.90 -8.92
N CYS A 634 -17.59 33.05 -7.61
CA CYS A 634 -17.82 34.32 -6.92
C CYS A 634 -17.01 34.42 -5.63
N GLY A 635 -16.91 35.63 -5.10
CA GLY A 635 -16.17 35.92 -3.87
C GLY A 635 -15.22 37.10 -4.03
N GLU A 636 -14.50 37.38 -2.96
CA GLU A 636 -13.51 38.45 -2.92
C GLU A 636 -12.43 38.26 -4.01
N GLY A 637 -12.19 39.29 -4.81
CA GLY A 637 -11.28 39.24 -5.96
C GLY A 637 -11.83 38.54 -7.22
N ILE A 638 -12.95 37.80 -7.14
CA ILE A 638 -13.57 37.09 -8.29
C ILE A 638 -14.76 37.87 -8.86
N GLY A 639 -15.58 38.45 -7.99
CA GLY A 639 -16.78 39.22 -8.36
C GLY A 639 -18.09 38.58 -7.91
N SER A 640 -19.20 39.17 -8.33
CA SER A 640 -20.54 38.87 -7.83
C SER A 640 -21.35 37.99 -8.78
N CYS A 641 -22.29 37.24 -8.21
CA CYS A 641 -23.28 36.46 -8.94
C CYS A 641 -24.29 37.32 -9.67
N LYS A 642 -24.94 36.73 -10.69
CA LYS A 642 -26.04 37.36 -11.43
C LYS A 642 -27.26 37.54 -10.51
N SER A 643 -28.10 38.53 -10.82
CA SER A 643 -29.29 38.85 -10.01
C SER A 643 -30.16 37.61 -9.77
N GLY A 644 -30.60 37.40 -8.52
CA GLY A 644 -31.35 36.22 -8.09
C GLY A 644 -30.51 34.98 -7.72
N GLN A 645 -29.18 35.02 -7.86
CA GLN A 645 -28.26 33.98 -7.38
C GLN A 645 -27.47 34.45 -6.17
N CYS A 646 -27.24 33.56 -5.19
CA CYS A 646 -26.30 33.82 -4.11
C CYS A 646 -24.96 33.11 -4.33
N CYS A 647 -23.89 33.74 -3.84
CA CYS A 647 -22.59 33.14 -3.72
C CYS A 647 -22.52 32.22 -2.49
N SER A 648 -22.24 30.94 -2.70
CA SER A 648 -21.99 29.99 -1.60
C SER A 648 -20.66 30.25 -0.91
N LYS A 649 -20.50 29.80 0.34
CA LYS A 649 -19.22 29.78 1.08
C LYS A 649 -18.04 29.05 0.39
N TYR A 650 -18.30 28.34 -0.72
CA TYR A 650 -17.29 27.66 -1.53
C TYR A 650 -16.91 28.43 -2.80
N GLY A 651 -17.43 29.65 -2.98
CA GLY A 651 -17.10 30.53 -4.10
C GLY A 651 -17.83 30.23 -5.41
N TYR A 652 -19.07 29.71 -5.35
CA TYR A 652 -19.90 29.40 -6.51
C TYR A 652 -21.31 30.01 -6.42
N CYS A 653 -21.84 30.45 -7.55
CA CYS A 653 -23.18 31.04 -7.70
C CYS A 653 -24.27 29.99 -7.90
N GLY A 654 -25.42 30.18 -7.24
CA GLY A 654 -26.58 29.31 -7.44
C GLY A 654 -27.88 29.86 -6.86
N THR A 655 -28.99 29.23 -7.25
CA THR A 655 -30.37 29.56 -6.83
C THR A 655 -31.03 28.50 -5.94
N THR A 656 -30.37 27.36 -5.70
CA THR A 656 -30.98 26.26 -4.94
C THR A 656 -30.89 26.48 -3.44
N SER A 657 -31.64 25.70 -2.64
CA SER A 657 -31.66 25.80 -1.19
C SER A 657 -30.29 25.64 -0.50
N GLY A 658 -29.33 24.96 -1.16
CA GLY A 658 -27.94 24.86 -0.69
C GLY A 658 -27.10 26.14 -0.88
N TYR A 659 -27.54 27.07 -1.74
CA TYR A 659 -26.90 28.37 -1.97
C TYR A 659 -27.66 29.48 -1.25
N CYS A 660 -29.00 29.49 -1.33
CA CYS A 660 -29.89 30.47 -0.69
C CYS A 660 -30.17 30.19 0.80
N GLY A 661 -29.29 29.44 1.47
CA GLY A 661 -29.38 29.08 2.89
C GLY A 661 -28.37 29.85 3.76
N SER A 662 -28.01 29.27 4.90
CA SER A 662 -27.05 29.84 5.87
C SER A 662 -25.59 29.93 5.38
N GLY A 663 -25.30 29.51 4.14
CA GLY A 663 -23.99 29.63 3.49
C GLY A 663 -23.91 30.71 2.42
N CYS A 664 -24.87 31.64 2.38
CA CYS A 664 -24.99 32.71 1.39
C CYS A 664 -24.11 33.93 1.75
N GLN A 665 -23.10 34.22 0.94
CA GLN A 665 -22.26 35.42 1.00
C GLN A 665 -22.98 36.58 0.30
N SER A 666 -23.76 37.33 1.08
CA SER A 666 -24.73 38.34 0.61
C SER A 666 -24.13 39.50 -0.20
N GLU A 667 -22.87 39.79 0.06
CA GLU A 667 -22.03 40.81 -0.56
C GLU A 667 -21.58 40.44 -1.99
N PHE A 668 -21.61 39.15 -2.34
CA PHE A 668 -21.27 38.63 -3.67
C PHE A 668 -22.47 38.01 -4.40
N GLY A 669 -23.70 38.18 -3.91
CA GLY A 669 -24.91 37.70 -4.55
C GLY A 669 -26.06 37.53 -3.58
N ARG A 670 -27.30 37.64 -4.05
CA ARG A 670 -28.50 37.50 -3.24
C ARG A 670 -29.59 36.79 -4.03
N CYS A 671 -30.21 35.79 -3.42
CA CYS A 671 -31.39 35.16 -3.98
C CYS A 671 -32.61 36.09 -3.86
N ASN A 672 -33.54 35.96 -4.80
CA ASN A 672 -34.83 36.67 -4.79
C ASN A 672 -35.77 36.11 -3.72
#